data_AF-A0A482ZVH4-F1
#
_entry.id   AF-A0A482ZVH4-F1
#
_cell.length_a   1.000
_cell.length_b   1.000
_cell.length_c   1.000
_cell.angle_alpha   90.00
_cell.angle_beta   90.00
_cell.angle_gamma   90.00
#
_symmetry.space_group_name_H-M   'P 1'
#
loop_
_entity.id
_entity.type
_entity.pdbx_description
1 polymer ?
#
loop_
_entity_poly.entity_id
_entity_poly.type
_entity_poly.pdbx_seq_one_letter_code
_entity_poly.pdbx_strand_id
1 'polypeptide(L)'
;MKKPRLTSLFAFLLISSFAYGQEKIYPDVIAQIRDEGFNRSKVDEYIWNISDHFGPRLPVSANIRNAQNWVMNTIEGYGLENTELKGIGREYASWNLKYVSIHMLEPDYQMVIGYPLANTPGTKGKISEDAMLVSILKPADFDQYRGKLNGKVILVDPQRKVDNIDMLDVIRHDEESLGAYETTGKDINMGKRRKSNAFYGRMPKPDGVTPEELEAFYKEEGVAAVLSPGRGRDGTVNVTRRTTRRNDRSIAGIEKAVPTIHVVSEHYNRIYRLLDNGKKVKMEVQVDVEIGPEEIEGVNVIGEIIGSDLSDQVVMLGGHLDSWHSGTGATDNGSGAAVAIEAMRILKAIGVKPRRTIRLALWTDEETGHNGAKQYVASEFGNPVDGKKANYDKFSIYLNSDSGSGQFRGIHTQGSEASFPIFKAWMAPFKDLKVTALSKYVHTGSDHAQFHYKGLPGFQFIQDRLDYRNRTWHYNMDTYDHVKVEDLKINAVVMASFIYHAAMRDKKFPRQPFTNWDLKFSLHQPELFEEGSTLTNAFADYDNDGDLDLFVGANKRADKLYRNDDGIYKDVAGEVGLDLPGTTLSTAWGDYNNDGHMDLFVGGRTLDSKNVNQVFRNDGDGKRFTDVTAETGIVAEGSFRQSSWIDYDNDGDVDLFIAFRNKPNTLFQNNGGKFTNVAPQLGIDDSRRTVGAAWFDYDQDGDLDCFVANMDGDANGFFRNDQTKFTDVAKSTGTENGGRALGSEDYGSVRPSLVDYDNDGKIDIYTANYGPNGLFRNIDNKSFQNVAEEKGLAIDSRYDTGTWGDYDNNGIPDLYVNGTVSRNTAYEDYLFQNTSEGFINITPEIMKANNSDHGAQWVDFDNDGDLDMALTGAREGAMHHLLKNGLSNDYARQSLKVLVLDGNGHYTRAGSEVRLYKKGTRQLLGTNILDTGSGYNSQNAMP
;
A
#
# COMPACT_ATOMS: atom_id res chain seq x y z
N MET A 1 -43.46 -67.13 5.68
CA MET A 1 -43.30 -65.65 5.84
C MET A 1 -41.84 -65.32 5.51
N LYS A 2 -41.47 -65.24 4.23
CA LYS A 2 -41.22 -64.03 3.39
C LYS A 2 -40.22 -63.02 3.99
N LYS A 3 -38.99 -63.07 3.45
CA LYS A 3 -37.86 -62.13 3.56
C LYS A 3 -38.17 -60.75 2.94
N PRO A 4 -37.42 -59.69 3.32
CA PRO A 4 -36.93 -58.67 2.39
C PRO A 4 -35.39 -58.68 2.38
N ARG A 5 -34.73 -59.05 1.27
CA ARG A 5 -34.27 -58.22 0.14
C ARG A 5 -33.28 -57.11 0.53
N LEU A 6 -31.99 -57.45 0.42
CA LEU A 6 -30.86 -56.53 0.21
C LEU A 6 -31.10 -55.74 -1.09
N THR A 7 -31.07 -54.42 -1.00
CA THR A 7 -30.82 -53.51 -2.13
C THR A 7 -29.53 -52.77 -1.83
N SER A 8 -28.43 -53.20 -2.45
CA SER A 8 -27.19 -52.43 -2.54
C SER A 8 -27.42 -51.28 -3.52
N LEU A 9 -27.50 -50.05 -3.01
CA LEU A 9 -27.43 -48.84 -3.82
C LEU A 9 -25.95 -48.43 -3.88
N PHE A 10 -25.30 -48.70 -5.02
CA PHE A 10 -24.02 -48.09 -5.36
C PHE A 10 -24.27 -46.60 -5.60
N ALA A 11 -23.97 -45.75 -4.61
CA ALA A 11 -23.85 -44.32 -4.82
C ALA A 11 -22.53 -44.07 -5.55
N PHE A 12 -22.62 -43.77 -6.86
CA PHE A 12 -21.53 -43.15 -7.60
C PHE A 12 -21.27 -41.78 -6.96
N LEU A 13 -20.22 -41.67 -6.15
CA LEU A 13 -19.60 -40.37 -5.86
C LEU A 13 -19.02 -39.85 -7.17
N LEU A 14 -19.78 -38.96 -7.83
CA LEU A 14 -19.24 -38.05 -8.85
C LEU A 14 -18.34 -37.06 -8.11
N ILE A 15 -17.08 -37.47 -7.90
CA ILE A 15 -16.00 -36.53 -7.65
C ILE A 15 -15.84 -35.76 -8.96
N SER A 16 -16.39 -34.55 -9.01
CA SER A 16 -16.07 -33.57 -10.05
C SER A 16 -14.63 -33.12 -9.87
N SER A 17 -13.69 -33.96 -10.32
CA SER A 17 -12.33 -33.56 -10.58
C SER A 17 -12.35 -32.50 -11.67
N PHE A 18 -12.08 -31.24 -11.32
CA PHE A 18 -11.76 -30.20 -12.30
C PHE A 18 -10.50 -30.65 -13.06
N ALA A 19 -10.70 -31.28 -14.21
CA ALA A 19 -9.64 -31.50 -15.17
C ALA A 19 -9.22 -30.14 -15.72
N TYR A 20 -8.10 -29.59 -15.24
CA TYR A 20 -7.40 -28.53 -15.97
C TYR A 20 -6.97 -29.13 -17.31
N GLY A 21 -7.66 -28.76 -18.39
CA GLY A 21 -7.20 -29.07 -19.74
C GLY A 21 -5.80 -28.51 -19.94
N GLN A 22 -4.92 -29.29 -20.57
CA GLN A 22 -3.56 -28.88 -20.90
C GLN A 22 -3.60 -27.59 -21.74
N GLU A 23 -2.85 -26.55 -21.33
CA GLU A 23 -2.79 -25.27 -22.06
C GLU A 23 -2.31 -25.49 -23.51
N LYS A 24 -3.06 -24.94 -24.46
CA LYS A 24 -2.82 -25.16 -25.89
C LYS A 24 -1.63 -24.35 -26.39
N ILE A 25 -0.76 -25.00 -27.15
CA ILE A 25 0.40 -24.41 -27.83
C ILE A 25 0.24 -24.56 -29.34
N TYR A 26 0.81 -23.63 -30.11
CA TYR A 26 0.70 -23.59 -31.58
C TYR A 26 2.08 -23.71 -32.26
N PRO A 27 2.69 -24.91 -32.31
CA PRO A 27 4.06 -25.10 -32.81
C PRO A 27 4.29 -24.56 -34.23
N ASP A 28 3.34 -24.79 -35.15
CA ASP A 28 3.47 -24.34 -36.54
C ASP A 28 3.49 -22.80 -36.65
N VAL A 29 2.65 -22.13 -35.85
CA VAL A 29 2.62 -20.65 -35.80
C VAL A 29 3.90 -20.13 -35.14
N ILE A 30 4.39 -20.78 -34.08
CA ILE A 30 5.67 -20.41 -33.44
C ILE A 30 6.82 -20.54 -34.44
N ALA A 31 6.85 -21.58 -35.27
CA ALA A 31 7.87 -21.74 -36.30
C ALA A 31 7.83 -20.60 -37.34
N GLN A 32 6.63 -20.18 -37.76
CA GLN A 32 6.46 -19.03 -38.65
C GLN A 32 6.87 -17.72 -38.00
N ILE A 33 6.50 -17.49 -36.72
CA ILE A 33 6.92 -16.32 -35.93
C ILE A 33 8.46 -16.27 -35.84
N ARG A 34 9.11 -17.40 -35.55
CA ARG A 34 10.58 -17.49 -35.47
C ARG A 34 11.24 -17.19 -36.81
N ASP A 35 10.75 -17.77 -37.90
CA ASP A 35 11.31 -17.51 -39.23
C ASP A 35 11.18 -16.03 -39.61
N GLU A 36 10.00 -15.45 -39.41
CA GLU A 36 9.75 -14.03 -39.70
C GLU A 36 10.57 -13.10 -38.80
N GLY A 37 10.61 -13.37 -37.50
CA GLY A 37 11.28 -12.53 -36.50
C GLY A 37 12.80 -12.69 -36.42
N PHE A 38 13.39 -13.76 -36.98
CA PHE A 38 14.84 -13.90 -37.05
C PHE A 38 15.40 -13.57 -38.44
N ASN A 39 14.76 -14.02 -39.51
CA ASN A 39 15.29 -13.90 -40.86
C ASN A 39 14.80 -12.65 -41.61
N ARG A 40 13.69 -12.05 -41.18
CA ARG A 40 13.05 -10.90 -41.83
C ARG A 40 12.67 -9.80 -40.84
N SER A 41 13.43 -9.70 -39.75
CA SER A 41 13.12 -8.71 -38.71
C SER A 41 13.39 -7.29 -39.16
N LYS A 42 12.55 -6.37 -38.68
CA LYS A 42 12.71 -4.92 -38.85
C LYS A 42 12.98 -4.17 -37.56
N VAL A 43 13.20 -4.89 -36.44
CA VAL A 43 13.35 -4.26 -35.12
C VAL A 43 14.49 -3.23 -35.08
N ASP A 44 15.57 -3.48 -35.84
CA ASP A 44 16.72 -2.59 -35.98
C ASP A 44 16.34 -1.23 -36.60
N GLU A 45 15.54 -1.27 -37.67
CA GLU A 45 15.00 -0.07 -38.31
C GLU A 45 14.16 0.73 -37.31
N TYR A 46 13.35 0.06 -36.49
CA TYR A 46 12.50 0.77 -35.53
C TYR A 46 13.28 1.39 -34.40
N ILE A 47 14.21 0.65 -33.80
CA ILE A 47 15.00 1.20 -32.69
C ILE A 47 15.84 2.38 -33.19
N TRP A 48 16.43 2.29 -34.38
CA TRP A 48 17.17 3.40 -34.98
C TRP A 48 16.28 4.63 -35.23
N ASN A 49 15.08 4.43 -35.78
CA ASN A 49 14.15 5.55 -36.00
C ASN A 49 13.74 6.19 -34.66
N ILE A 50 13.35 5.37 -33.68
CA ILE A 50 12.89 5.84 -32.38
C ILE A 50 14.01 6.59 -31.65
N SER A 51 15.23 6.04 -31.61
CA SER A 51 16.36 6.64 -30.87
C SER A 51 17.14 7.66 -31.69
N ASP A 52 17.86 7.25 -32.74
CA ASP A 52 18.85 8.11 -33.40
C ASP A 52 18.20 9.13 -34.33
N HIS A 53 17.12 8.77 -35.01
CA HIS A 53 16.45 9.68 -35.93
C HIS A 53 15.62 10.75 -35.21
N PHE A 54 14.77 10.35 -34.25
CA PHE A 54 13.95 11.30 -33.49
C PHE A 54 14.65 11.86 -32.24
N GLY A 55 15.65 11.18 -31.72
CA GLY A 55 16.38 11.61 -30.54
C GLY A 55 15.58 11.43 -29.25
N PRO A 56 15.85 12.23 -28.20
CA PRO A 56 15.09 12.18 -26.95
C PRO A 56 13.62 12.54 -27.14
N ARG A 57 12.73 11.82 -26.47
CA ARG A 57 11.27 11.92 -26.65
C ARG A 57 10.56 12.27 -25.35
N LEU A 58 10.93 13.39 -24.72
CA LEU A 58 10.25 13.86 -23.51
C LEU A 58 8.74 14.03 -23.80
N PRO A 59 7.82 13.72 -22.86
CA PRO A 59 6.39 13.85 -23.10
C PRO A 59 6.03 15.25 -23.61
N VAL A 60 5.10 15.30 -24.57
CA VAL A 60 4.64 16.50 -25.31
C VAL A 60 5.72 17.30 -26.06
N SER A 61 6.96 16.83 -26.12
CA SER A 61 8.02 17.45 -26.97
C SER A 61 7.73 17.29 -28.47
N ALA A 62 8.42 18.07 -29.29
CA ALA A 62 8.33 17.92 -30.75
C ALA A 62 8.78 16.52 -31.22
N ASN A 63 9.81 15.97 -30.57
CA ASN A 63 10.39 14.68 -30.94
C ASN A 63 9.44 13.52 -30.67
N ILE A 64 8.76 13.48 -29.51
CA ILE A 64 7.77 12.43 -29.26
C ILE A 64 6.60 12.53 -30.23
N ARG A 65 6.15 13.74 -30.59
CA ARG A 65 5.08 13.91 -31.60
C ARG A 65 5.49 13.39 -32.97
N ASN A 66 6.72 13.67 -33.39
CA ASN A 66 7.26 13.15 -34.65
C ASN A 66 7.36 11.62 -34.61
N ALA A 67 7.86 11.05 -33.51
CA ALA A 67 7.93 9.60 -33.33
C ALA A 67 6.52 8.96 -33.35
N GLN A 68 5.54 9.55 -32.66
CA GLN A 68 4.15 9.08 -32.63
C GLN A 68 3.53 9.07 -34.03
N ASN A 69 3.67 10.16 -34.79
CA ASN A 69 3.19 10.24 -36.16
C ASN A 69 3.89 9.22 -37.09
N TRP A 70 5.19 8.99 -36.89
CA TRP A 70 5.92 7.96 -37.62
C TRP A 70 5.43 6.55 -37.27
N VAL A 71 5.21 6.24 -35.98
CA VAL A 71 4.64 4.94 -35.57
C VAL A 71 3.26 4.76 -36.19
N MET A 72 2.38 5.76 -36.15
CA MET A 72 1.05 5.72 -36.76
C MET A 72 1.13 5.32 -38.25
N ASN A 73 1.94 6.04 -39.04
CA ASN A 73 2.16 5.73 -40.45
C ASN A 73 2.73 4.30 -40.64
N THR A 74 3.64 3.88 -39.75
CA THR A 74 4.28 2.57 -39.82
C THR A 74 3.27 1.44 -39.59
N ILE A 75 2.45 1.53 -38.53
CA ILE A 75 1.48 0.49 -38.19
C ILE A 75 0.31 0.46 -39.17
N GLU A 76 -0.13 1.61 -39.69
CA GLU A 76 -1.11 1.71 -40.77
C GLU A 76 -0.57 1.08 -42.06
N GLY A 77 0.71 1.29 -42.36
CA GLY A 77 1.40 0.66 -43.48
C GLY A 77 1.44 -0.88 -43.39
N TYR A 78 1.39 -1.44 -42.17
CA TYR A 78 1.24 -2.89 -41.94
C TYR A 78 -0.21 -3.37 -41.96
N GLY A 79 -1.16 -2.45 -42.13
CA GLY A 79 -2.60 -2.72 -42.14
C GLY A 79 -3.14 -3.05 -40.76
N LEU A 80 -2.61 -2.43 -39.70
CA LEU A 80 -3.33 -2.37 -38.43
C LEU A 80 -4.57 -1.47 -38.61
N GLU A 81 -5.63 -1.81 -37.89
CA GLU A 81 -6.91 -1.13 -37.91
C GLU A 81 -7.13 -0.39 -36.58
N ASN A 82 -8.17 0.46 -36.50
CA ASN A 82 -8.49 1.25 -35.31
C ASN A 82 -7.26 1.99 -34.74
N THR A 83 -6.43 2.55 -35.62
CA THR A 83 -5.24 3.31 -35.25
C THR A 83 -5.66 4.68 -34.72
N GLU A 84 -5.15 5.06 -33.55
CA GLU A 84 -5.46 6.36 -32.94
C GLU A 84 -4.28 6.93 -32.13
N LEU A 85 -4.14 8.26 -32.18
CA LEU A 85 -3.44 9.02 -31.15
C LEU A 85 -4.44 9.36 -30.04
N LYS A 86 -4.41 8.61 -28.95
CA LYS A 86 -5.42 8.70 -27.90
C LYS A 86 -5.00 9.67 -26.81
N GLY A 87 -5.76 10.75 -26.62
CA GLY A 87 -5.56 11.72 -25.53
C GLY A 87 -5.60 11.09 -24.15
N ILE A 88 -4.77 11.61 -23.23
CA ILE A 88 -4.67 11.15 -21.83
C ILE A 88 -5.44 12.05 -20.84
N GLY A 89 -6.13 13.07 -21.31
CA GLY A 89 -6.87 14.05 -20.51
C GLY A 89 -5.99 14.98 -19.68
N ARG A 90 -4.70 15.12 -20.03
CA ARG A 90 -3.74 15.99 -19.33
C ARG A 90 -2.92 16.80 -20.30
N GLU A 91 -2.91 18.11 -20.07
CA GLU A 91 -2.17 19.09 -20.83
C GLU A 91 -0.88 19.49 -20.12
N TYR A 92 0.19 19.67 -20.89
CA TYR A 92 1.49 20.08 -20.40
C TYR A 92 2.12 21.07 -21.36
N ALA A 93 2.98 21.94 -20.86
CA ALA A 93 3.84 22.74 -21.71
C ALA A 93 4.85 21.84 -22.43
N SER A 94 4.93 21.98 -23.75
CA SER A 94 6.02 21.37 -24.52
C SER A 94 7.36 21.94 -24.05
N TRP A 95 8.35 21.07 -23.82
CA TRP A 95 9.69 21.45 -23.39
C TRP A 95 10.73 20.75 -24.28
N ASN A 96 11.60 21.53 -24.93
CA ASN A 96 12.60 21.01 -25.86
C ASN A 96 13.97 21.63 -25.58
N LEU A 97 14.95 20.80 -25.20
CA LEU A 97 16.34 21.23 -25.07
C LEU A 97 16.93 21.49 -26.47
N LYS A 98 17.42 22.71 -26.72
CA LYS A 98 18.05 23.09 -28.00
C LYS A 98 19.55 23.20 -27.89
N TYR A 99 20.05 23.67 -26.77
CA TYR A 99 21.47 23.88 -26.55
C TYR A 99 21.80 23.83 -25.05
N VAL A 100 22.93 23.21 -24.72
CA VAL A 100 23.53 23.29 -23.39
C VAL A 100 25.04 23.38 -23.54
N SER A 101 25.64 24.33 -22.84
CA SER A 101 27.08 24.50 -22.77
C SER A 101 27.48 25.02 -21.39
N ILE A 102 28.49 24.39 -20.80
CA ILE A 102 28.93 24.63 -19.43
C ILE A 102 30.45 24.56 -19.40
N HIS A 103 31.09 25.64 -18.95
CA HIS A 103 32.53 25.74 -18.85
C HIS A 103 32.94 26.39 -17.53
N MET A 104 33.98 25.86 -16.90
CA MET A 104 34.76 26.61 -15.91
C MET A 104 35.86 27.36 -16.66
N LEU A 105 35.87 28.69 -16.56
CA LEU A 105 36.85 29.56 -17.25
C LEU A 105 38.08 29.86 -16.38
N GLU A 106 37.88 30.00 -15.07
CA GLU A 106 38.93 30.28 -14.08
C GLU A 106 38.77 29.35 -12.87
N PRO A 107 39.85 28.96 -12.17
CA PRO A 107 41.25 29.41 -12.33
C PRO A 107 41.99 28.79 -13.53
N ASP A 108 41.44 27.72 -14.09
CA ASP A 108 41.92 27.08 -15.31
C ASP A 108 40.73 26.51 -16.08
N TYR A 109 40.86 26.44 -17.41
CA TYR A 109 39.75 26.04 -18.26
C TYR A 109 39.38 24.56 -18.11
N GLN A 110 38.08 24.29 -17.95
CA GLN A 110 37.50 22.94 -18.03
C GLN A 110 36.12 22.97 -18.69
N MET A 111 35.88 22.08 -19.64
CA MET A 111 34.53 21.75 -20.10
C MET A 111 33.79 20.95 -19.02
N VAL A 112 32.53 21.29 -18.76
CA VAL A 112 31.70 20.60 -17.78
C VAL A 112 30.58 19.84 -18.50
N ILE A 113 30.53 18.52 -18.33
CA ILE A 113 29.44 17.69 -18.84
C ILE A 113 28.25 17.84 -17.90
N GLY A 114 27.10 18.21 -18.44
CA GLY A 114 25.85 18.32 -17.70
C GLY A 114 24.67 18.65 -18.59
N TYR A 115 23.46 18.42 -18.08
CA TYR A 115 22.20 18.71 -18.77
C TYR A 115 21.24 19.38 -17.78
N PRO A 116 20.40 20.32 -18.27
CA PRO A 116 19.35 20.89 -17.42
C PRO A 116 18.36 19.83 -17.00
N LEU A 117 17.76 19.98 -15.82
CA LEU A 117 16.59 19.20 -15.45
C LEU A 117 15.42 19.55 -16.37
N ALA A 118 14.64 18.54 -16.77
CA ALA A 118 13.40 18.76 -17.54
C ALA A 118 12.45 19.67 -16.74
N ASN A 119 11.68 20.48 -17.47
CA ASN A 119 10.70 21.42 -16.92
C ASN A 119 11.33 22.56 -16.08
N THR A 120 12.56 22.95 -16.41
CA THR A 120 13.21 24.19 -15.96
C THR A 120 13.42 25.15 -17.15
N PRO A 121 13.49 26.47 -16.95
CA PRO A 121 13.69 27.40 -18.04
C PRO A 121 15.15 27.38 -18.50
N GLY A 122 15.39 27.89 -19.72
CA GLY A 122 16.73 28.19 -20.19
C GLY A 122 17.36 29.35 -19.40
N THR A 123 18.66 29.54 -19.57
CA THR A 123 19.36 30.72 -19.07
C THR A 123 18.97 31.95 -19.90
N LYS A 124 19.16 33.17 -19.38
CA LYS A 124 18.95 34.42 -20.12
C LYS A 124 20.12 34.69 -21.08
N GLY A 125 20.30 33.81 -22.07
CA GLY A 125 21.48 33.77 -22.91
C GLY A 125 22.70 33.22 -22.16
N LYS A 126 23.90 33.56 -22.66
CA LYS A 126 25.17 33.11 -22.08
C LYS A 126 25.50 33.89 -20.80
N ILE A 127 25.63 33.16 -19.70
CA ILE A 127 26.12 33.67 -18.40
C ILE A 127 27.65 33.56 -18.39
N SER A 128 28.36 34.56 -17.85
CA SER A 128 29.82 34.52 -17.65
C SER A 128 30.17 35.16 -16.29
N GLU A 129 29.87 34.45 -15.22
CA GLU A 129 29.80 34.99 -13.85
C GLU A 129 30.55 34.10 -12.84
N ASP A 130 30.81 34.64 -11.65
CA ASP A 130 31.45 33.84 -10.58
C ASP A 130 30.52 32.74 -10.08
N ALA A 131 31.11 31.62 -9.67
CA ALA A 131 30.43 30.57 -8.92
C ALA A 131 30.51 30.75 -7.40
N MET A 132 29.51 30.24 -6.68
CA MET A 132 29.44 30.30 -5.22
C MET A 132 28.86 29.02 -4.62
N LEU A 133 29.41 28.56 -3.48
CA LEU A 133 28.79 27.51 -2.67
C LEU A 133 27.63 28.12 -1.87
N VAL A 134 26.48 27.49 -1.92
CA VAL A 134 25.28 27.89 -1.17
C VAL A 134 24.76 26.67 -0.42
N SER A 135 24.70 26.75 0.90
CA SER A 135 24.17 25.71 1.77
C SER A 135 23.12 26.32 2.70
N ILE A 136 21.84 26.04 2.42
CA ILE A 136 20.69 26.48 3.22
C ILE A 136 20.05 25.23 3.80
N LEU A 137 20.28 24.99 5.10
CA LEU A 137 19.82 23.79 5.79
C LEU A 137 18.73 24.09 6.84
N LYS A 138 18.49 25.36 7.14
CA LYS A 138 17.45 25.82 8.08
C LYS A 138 17.02 27.25 7.75
N PRO A 139 15.85 27.72 8.21
CA PRO A 139 15.34 29.06 7.87
C PRO A 139 16.32 30.20 8.16
N ALA A 140 17.10 30.10 9.23
CA ALA A 140 18.09 31.12 9.59
C ALA A 140 19.25 31.26 8.58
N ASP A 141 19.47 30.28 7.70
CA ASP A 141 20.54 30.33 6.71
C ASP A 141 20.21 31.25 5.53
N PHE A 142 18.93 31.53 5.26
CA PHE A 142 18.51 32.44 4.18
C PHE A 142 19.17 33.82 4.30
N ASP A 143 19.22 34.37 5.51
CA ASP A 143 19.77 35.70 5.75
C ASP A 143 21.28 35.77 5.51
N GLN A 144 22.00 34.64 5.51
CA GLN A 144 23.42 34.61 5.18
C GLN A 144 23.67 34.88 3.70
N TYR A 145 22.71 34.58 2.82
CA TYR A 145 22.85 34.69 1.37
C TYR A 145 22.06 35.86 0.77
N ARG A 146 21.17 36.48 1.54
CA ARG A 146 20.32 37.58 1.07
C ARG A 146 21.14 38.73 0.47
N GLY A 147 20.78 39.14 -0.75
CA GLY A 147 21.46 40.16 -1.55
C GLY A 147 22.81 39.75 -2.15
N LYS A 148 23.22 38.47 -2.09
CA LYS A 148 24.57 38.02 -2.52
C LYS A 148 24.58 37.14 -3.77
N LEU A 149 23.44 36.60 -4.19
CA LEU A 149 23.41 35.57 -5.25
C LEU A 149 23.09 36.10 -6.65
N ASN A 150 22.80 37.40 -6.80
CA ASN A 150 22.39 37.99 -8.07
C ASN A 150 23.43 37.75 -9.18
N GLY A 151 22.99 37.12 -10.28
CA GLY A 151 23.81 36.77 -11.42
C GLY A 151 24.74 35.57 -11.21
N LYS A 152 24.85 35.00 -10.01
CA LYS A 152 25.81 33.93 -9.71
C LYS A 152 25.36 32.57 -10.23
N VAL A 153 26.34 31.73 -10.52
CA VAL A 153 26.16 30.28 -10.71
C VAL A 153 26.38 29.60 -9.36
N ILE A 154 25.36 28.94 -8.81
CA ILE A 154 25.47 28.39 -7.45
C ILE A 154 25.63 26.87 -7.45
N LEU A 155 26.41 26.37 -6.51
CA LEU A 155 26.54 24.95 -6.18
C LEU A 155 25.84 24.72 -4.85
N VAL A 156 24.80 23.87 -4.85
CA VAL A 156 23.87 23.75 -3.72
C VAL A 156 24.08 22.50 -2.86
N ASP A 157 24.87 21.54 -3.36
CA ASP A 157 25.09 20.26 -2.72
C ASP A 157 26.56 20.11 -2.25
N PRO A 158 26.81 19.31 -1.20
CA PRO A 158 28.17 18.97 -0.81
C PRO A 158 28.89 18.17 -1.92
N GLN A 159 30.22 18.07 -1.81
CA GLN A 159 31.01 17.19 -2.67
C GLN A 159 30.45 15.76 -2.62
N ARG A 160 30.30 15.15 -3.81
CA ARG A 160 29.82 13.78 -3.95
C ARG A 160 30.97 12.78 -3.90
N LYS A 161 30.82 11.68 -3.16
CA LYS A 161 31.81 10.59 -3.20
C LYS A 161 31.72 9.85 -4.53
N VAL A 162 32.86 9.67 -5.20
CA VAL A 162 33.00 8.86 -6.43
C VAL A 162 33.91 7.69 -6.09
N ASP A 163 33.34 6.49 -6.04
CA ASP A 163 34.05 5.25 -5.65
C ASP A 163 34.73 4.57 -6.85
N ASN A 164 35.89 3.96 -6.60
CA ASN A 164 36.64 3.17 -7.59
C ASN A 164 35.84 1.93 -8.06
N ILE A 165 36.12 1.45 -9.28
CA ILE A 165 35.40 0.33 -9.91
C ILE A 165 35.82 -1.01 -9.31
N ASP A 166 34.92 -1.63 -8.54
CA ASP A 166 34.96 -3.06 -8.17
C ASP A 166 33.74 -3.83 -8.74
N MET A 167 33.19 -3.42 -9.90
CA MET A 167 31.93 -3.98 -10.45
C MET A 167 32.01 -4.31 -11.95
N LEU A 168 31.21 -5.29 -12.39
CA LEU A 168 30.94 -5.57 -13.80
C LEU A 168 29.90 -4.57 -14.34
N ASP A 169 30.23 -3.86 -15.42
CA ASP A 169 29.31 -2.88 -16.03
C ASP A 169 28.16 -3.54 -16.80
N VAL A 170 28.39 -4.71 -17.40
CA VAL A 170 27.39 -5.47 -18.19
C VAL A 170 27.08 -6.80 -17.49
N ILE A 171 25.80 -7.06 -17.22
CA ILE A 171 25.34 -8.24 -16.47
C ILE A 171 24.19 -8.94 -17.23
N ARG A 172 24.35 -10.23 -17.50
CA ARG A 172 23.27 -11.12 -17.93
C ARG A 172 22.85 -12.03 -16.78
N HIS A 173 21.61 -12.49 -16.77
CA HIS A 173 21.16 -13.42 -15.75
C HIS A 173 21.78 -14.82 -15.94
N ASP A 174 22.34 -15.36 -14.88
CA ASP A 174 22.71 -16.77 -14.73
C ASP A 174 21.61 -17.56 -14.01
N GLU A 175 21.82 -18.86 -13.82
CA GLU A 175 20.85 -19.73 -13.12
C GLU A 175 20.63 -19.29 -11.66
N GLU A 176 21.69 -18.80 -10.98
CA GLU A 176 21.60 -18.28 -9.61
C GLU A 176 20.65 -17.07 -9.53
N SER A 177 20.86 -16.08 -10.40
CA SER A 177 20.06 -14.86 -10.40
C SER A 177 18.64 -15.05 -10.89
N LEU A 178 18.40 -15.96 -11.84
CA LEU A 178 17.05 -16.36 -12.20
C LEU A 178 16.37 -17.13 -11.05
N GLY A 179 17.06 -18.06 -10.39
CA GLY A 179 16.54 -18.77 -9.23
C GLY A 179 16.17 -17.82 -8.09
N ALA A 180 16.91 -16.74 -7.89
CA ALA A 180 16.57 -15.70 -6.93
C ALA A 180 15.28 -14.95 -7.27
N TYR A 181 15.00 -14.68 -8.55
CA TYR A 181 13.72 -14.13 -8.98
C TYR A 181 12.55 -15.07 -8.71
N GLU A 182 12.74 -16.38 -8.91
CA GLU A 182 11.70 -17.38 -8.67
C GLU A 182 11.40 -17.58 -7.18
N THR A 183 12.44 -17.50 -6.34
CA THR A 183 12.36 -17.82 -4.90
C THR A 183 12.18 -16.62 -3.99
N THR A 184 12.59 -15.42 -4.40
CA THR A 184 12.57 -14.21 -3.55
C THR A 184 12.03 -12.98 -4.26
N GLY A 185 11.86 -13.03 -5.60
CA GLY A 185 11.47 -11.88 -6.41
C GLY A 185 12.57 -10.84 -6.59
N LYS A 186 13.74 -11.04 -5.97
CA LYS A 186 14.84 -10.08 -5.99
C LYS A 186 15.82 -10.37 -7.11
N ASP A 187 16.22 -9.30 -7.79
CA ASP A 187 17.38 -9.32 -8.68
C ASP A 187 18.67 -9.29 -7.85
N ILE A 188 19.28 -10.45 -7.59
CA ILE A 188 20.54 -10.49 -6.82
C ILE A 188 21.73 -9.87 -7.58
N ASN A 189 21.63 -9.68 -8.90
CA ASN A 189 22.62 -8.93 -9.65
C ASN A 189 22.58 -7.45 -9.28
N MET A 190 21.42 -6.93 -8.84
CA MET A 190 21.33 -5.62 -8.19
C MET A 190 21.94 -5.61 -6.78
N GLY A 191 22.05 -6.76 -6.11
CA GLY A 191 22.66 -6.90 -4.78
C GLY A 191 24.19 -7.02 -4.79
N LYS A 192 24.78 -7.57 -5.87
CA LYS A 192 26.24 -7.56 -6.13
C LYS A 192 26.81 -6.12 -6.28
N ARG A 193 25.93 -5.11 -6.31
CA ARG A 193 26.18 -3.66 -6.16
C ARG A 193 26.73 -3.24 -4.79
N ARG A 194 26.64 -4.10 -3.76
CA ARG A 194 27.00 -3.74 -2.39
C ARG A 194 28.50 -3.89 -2.12
N LYS A 195 29.24 -2.83 -2.49
CA LYS A 195 30.29 -2.25 -1.63
C LYS A 195 30.62 -0.77 -1.94
N SER A 196 30.16 -0.21 -3.06
CA SER A 196 30.40 1.20 -3.42
C SER A 196 29.17 2.14 -3.33
N ASN A 197 28.04 1.65 -2.83
CA ASN A 197 26.84 2.49 -2.61
C ASN A 197 26.48 2.67 -1.14
N ALA A 198 27.33 2.20 -0.22
CA ALA A 198 27.18 2.38 1.23
C ALA A 198 27.46 3.83 1.68
N PHE A 199 27.72 4.76 0.77
CA PHE A 199 27.93 6.19 1.06
C PHE A 199 27.22 7.07 0.01
N TYR A 200 25.91 6.89 -0.18
CA TYR A 200 25.08 8.09 -0.28
C TYR A 200 25.02 8.62 1.15
N GLY A 201 25.96 9.49 1.55
CA GLY A 201 25.68 10.31 2.71
C GLY A 201 24.32 10.95 2.45
N ARG A 202 23.31 10.69 3.29
CA ARG A 202 22.07 11.46 3.26
C ARG A 202 22.53 12.91 3.22
N MET A 203 22.28 13.61 2.10
CA MET A 203 22.48 15.05 2.10
C MET A 203 21.71 15.57 3.32
N PRO A 204 22.28 16.48 4.12
CA PRO A 204 21.56 17.03 5.25
C PRO A 204 20.24 17.55 4.72
N LYS A 205 19.12 16.94 5.15
CA LYS A 205 17.81 17.43 4.75
C LYS A 205 17.66 18.80 5.39
N PRO A 206 17.27 19.84 4.63
CA PRO A 206 16.93 21.11 5.24
C PRO A 206 15.82 20.88 6.28
N ASP A 207 16.07 21.32 7.51
CA ASP A 207 15.13 21.30 8.61
C ASP A 207 14.29 22.56 8.55
N GLY A 208 12.97 22.43 8.41
CA GLY A 208 12.05 23.56 8.30
C GLY A 208 12.18 24.43 7.04
N VAL A 209 12.87 23.97 5.98
CA VAL A 209 12.92 24.67 4.68
C VAL A 209 12.39 23.76 3.57
N THR A 210 11.37 24.21 2.87
CA THR A 210 10.78 23.49 1.75
C THR A 210 11.54 23.73 0.44
N PRO A 211 11.54 22.76 -0.51
CA PRO A 211 12.10 22.98 -1.84
C PRO A 211 11.49 24.20 -2.56
N GLU A 212 10.20 24.47 -2.34
CA GLU A 212 9.49 25.62 -2.89
C GLU A 212 10.04 26.95 -2.36
N GLU A 213 10.29 27.05 -1.06
CA GLU A 213 10.89 28.23 -0.45
C GLU A 213 12.32 28.46 -0.94
N LEU A 214 13.10 27.39 -1.07
CA LEU A 214 14.48 27.48 -1.57
C LEU A 214 14.54 28.00 -2.99
N GLU A 215 13.68 27.48 -3.87
CA GLU A 215 13.61 27.91 -5.26
C GLU A 215 13.06 29.33 -5.42
N ALA A 216 12.03 29.69 -4.63
CA ALA A 216 11.51 31.04 -4.60
C ALA A 216 12.59 32.04 -4.17
N PHE A 217 13.37 31.69 -3.15
CA PHE A 217 14.51 32.49 -2.71
C PHE A 217 15.58 32.63 -3.79
N TYR A 218 16.00 31.54 -4.44
CA TYR A 218 16.97 31.61 -5.54
C TYR A 218 16.48 32.48 -6.71
N LYS A 219 15.18 32.41 -7.01
CA LYS A 219 14.56 33.25 -8.05
C LYS A 219 14.56 34.73 -7.64
N GLU A 220 14.16 35.04 -6.41
CA GLU A 220 14.12 36.39 -5.84
C GLU A 220 15.53 37.02 -5.79
N GLU A 221 16.52 36.23 -5.38
CA GLU A 221 17.92 36.64 -5.31
C GLU A 221 18.59 36.80 -6.68
N GLY A 222 17.91 36.43 -7.77
CA GLY A 222 18.43 36.58 -9.13
C GLY A 222 19.53 35.58 -9.49
N VAL A 223 19.51 34.37 -8.92
CA VAL A 223 20.43 33.28 -9.28
C VAL A 223 20.35 33.00 -10.79
N ALA A 224 21.50 32.93 -11.45
CA ALA A 224 21.56 32.75 -12.90
C ALA A 224 21.45 31.29 -13.33
N ALA A 225 22.07 30.37 -12.58
CA ALA A 225 21.93 28.93 -12.75
C ALA A 225 22.31 28.18 -11.46
N VAL A 226 21.70 27.01 -11.25
CA VAL A 226 22.01 26.08 -10.16
C VAL A 226 22.72 24.86 -10.75
N LEU A 227 23.88 24.51 -10.19
CA LEU A 227 24.59 23.27 -10.48
C LEU A 227 24.41 22.29 -9.31
N SER A 228 24.09 21.05 -9.64
CA SER A 228 24.00 19.93 -8.70
C SER A 228 24.71 18.70 -9.26
N PRO A 229 25.37 17.86 -8.44
CA PRO A 229 26.03 16.65 -8.92
C PRO A 229 25.00 15.55 -9.22
N GLY A 230 24.80 15.28 -10.51
CA GLY A 230 23.95 14.17 -10.97
C GLY A 230 24.48 12.81 -10.49
N ARG A 231 23.60 11.81 -10.45
CA ARG A 231 24.04 10.43 -10.16
C ARG A 231 24.87 9.94 -11.33
N GLY A 232 25.98 9.25 -11.08
CA GLY A 232 26.87 8.77 -12.15
C GLY A 232 28.33 8.82 -11.77
N ARG A 233 29.17 8.35 -12.70
CA ARG A 233 30.64 8.35 -12.65
C ARG A 233 31.18 8.15 -14.07
N ASP A 234 32.48 8.32 -14.26
CA ASP A 234 33.17 8.04 -15.52
C ASP A 234 32.55 8.79 -16.72
N GLY A 235 32.09 10.03 -16.48
CA GLY A 235 31.48 10.88 -17.52
C GLY A 235 29.96 10.70 -17.70
N THR A 236 29.31 9.79 -16.95
CA THR A 236 27.85 9.65 -16.99
C THR A 236 27.16 10.59 -16.02
N VAL A 237 26.00 11.11 -16.43
CA VAL A 237 25.14 11.94 -15.61
C VAL A 237 23.69 11.50 -15.75
N ASN A 238 23.06 11.22 -14.61
CA ASN A 238 21.65 10.90 -14.49
C ASN A 238 20.84 12.19 -14.38
N VAL A 239 19.93 12.39 -15.32
CA VAL A 239 19.16 13.63 -15.45
C VAL A 239 17.73 13.28 -15.79
N THR A 240 16.82 13.76 -14.94
CA THR A 240 15.38 13.52 -15.07
C THR A 240 14.65 14.88 -15.09
N ARG A 241 13.67 15.08 -14.20
CA ARG A 241 12.89 16.32 -14.06
C ARG A 241 13.30 17.13 -12.85
N ARG A 242 12.85 18.39 -12.81
CA ARG A 242 12.71 19.17 -11.58
C ARG A 242 11.92 18.36 -10.54
N THR A 243 12.38 18.34 -9.29
CA THR A 243 11.78 17.58 -8.19
C THR A 243 11.38 18.51 -7.03
N THR A 244 10.27 19.21 -7.17
CA THR A 244 9.60 19.97 -6.10
C THR A 244 8.25 19.33 -5.76
N ARG A 245 7.68 19.58 -4.57
CA ARG A 245 6.35 19.06 -4.19
C ARG A 245 5.26 19.56 -5.15
N ARG A 246 5.46 20.72 -5.78
CA ARG A 246 4.51 21.31 -6.74
C ARG A 246 4.73 20.98 -8.22
N ASN A 247 5.79 20.25 -8.61
CA ASN A 247 6.14 19.83 -9.98
C ASN A 247 5.18 20.29 -11.10
N ASP A 248 5.22 21.59 -11.38
CA ASP A 248 4.26 22.24 -12.26
C ASP A 248 4.82 22.25 -13.68
N ARG A 249 4.12 21.57 -14.58
CA ARG A 249 4.47 21.41 -16.00
C ARG A 249 3.72 22.41 -16.88
N SER A 250 3.00 23.35 -16.28
CA SER A 250 2.45 24.50 -16.99
C SER A 250 3.57 25.41 -17.49
N ILE A 251 3.24 26.27 -18.47
CA ILE A 251 4.17 27.28 -18.98
C ILE A 251 4.65 28.17 -17.82
N ALA A 252 3.70 28.64 -17.00
CA ALA A 252 4.00 29.48 -15.84
C ALA A 252 4.84 28.74 -14.77
N GLY A 253 4.60 27.45 -14.57
CA GLY A 253 5.33 26.60 -13.65
C GLY A 253 6.81 26.46 -14.03
N ILE A 254 7.09 26.30 -15.32
CA ILE A 254 8.45 26.24 -15.87
C ILE A 254 9.12 27.61 -15.76
N GLU A 255 8.45 28.69 -16.17
CA GLU A 255 9.02 30.05 -16.14
C GLU A 255 9.38 30.56 -14.73
N LYS A 256 8.64 30.09 -13.71
CA LYS A 256 8.89 30.42 -12.31
C LYS A 256 10.16 29.77 -11.75
N ALA A 257 10.60 28.65 -12.33
CA ALA A 257 11.77 27.93 -11.84
C ALA A 257 13.09 28.67 -12.11
N VAL A 258 14.16 28.15 -11.51
CA VAL A 258 15.55 28.56 -11.79
C VAL A 258 16.20 27.51 -12.71
N PRO A 259 16.98 27.91 -13.74
CA PRO A 259 17.73 26.97 -14.56
C PRO A 259 18.61 26.07 -13.67
N THR A 260 18.30 24.79 -13.63
CA THR A 260 18.96 23.82 -12.74
C THR A 260 19.58 22.72 -13.58
N ILE A 261 20.86 22.45 -13.36
CA ILE A 261 21.68 21.60 -14.21
C ILE A 261 22.34 20.52 -13.38
N HIS A 262 22.09 19.27 -13.75
CA HIS A 262 22.86 18.15 -13.24
C HIS A 262 24.16 18.04 -14.04
N VAL A 263 25.27 18.04 -13.31
CA VAL A 263 26.62 17.88 -13.88
C VAL A 263 27.25 16.57 -13.42
N VAL A 264 28.19 16.07 -14.20
CA VAL A 264 28.98 14.88 -13.83
C VAL A 264 29.71 15.15 -12.51
N SER A 265 29.65 14.17 -11.60
CA SER A 265 30.11 14.30 -10.21
C SER A 265 31.58 14.73 -10.10
N GLU A 266 32.45 14.18 -10.93
CA GLU A 266 33.88 14.46 -10.95
C GLU A 266 34.17 15.94 -11.26
N HIS A 267 33.40 16.52 -12.17
CA HIS A 267 33.51 17.93 -12.55
C HIS A 267 32.94 18.84 -11.46
N TYR A 268 31.75 18.50 -10.93
CA TYR A 268 31.15 19.20 -9.79
C TYR A 268 32.10 19.26 -8.61
N ASN A 269 32.65 18.10 -8.23
CA ASN A 269 33.52 17.97 -7.08
C ASN A 269 34.78 18.81 -7.18
N ARG A 270 35.32 18.98 -8.40
CA ARG A 270 36.47 19.83 -8.62
C ARG A 270 36.11 21.30 -8.38
N ILE A 271 35.00 21.76 -8.95
CA ILE A 271 34.49 23.13 -8.76
C ILE A 271 34.22 23.37 -7.26
N TYR A 272 33.55 22.43 -6.61
CA TYR A 272 33.29 22.46 -5.18
C TYR A 272 34.58 22.62 -4.37
N ARG A 273 35.58 21.76 -4.59
CA ARG A 273 36.86 21.82 -3.85
C ARG A 273 37.60 23.14 -4.07
N LEU A 274 37.55 23.71 -5.28
CA LEU A 274 38.16 25.01 -5.55
C LEU A 274 37.51 26.12 -4.72
N LEU A 275 36.18 26.17 -4.72
CA LEU A 275 35.41 27.16 -3.95
C LEU A 275 35.59 26.98 -2.43
N ASP A 276 35.53 25.73 -1.95
CA ASP A 276 35.72 25.38 -0.53
C ASP A 276 37.13 25.74 -0.03
N ASN A 277 38.14 25.72 -0.91
CA ASN A 277 39.51 26.17 -0.62
C ASN A 277 39.73 27.67 -0.91
N GLY A 278 38.64 28.46 -1.00
CA GLY A 278 38.69 29.92 -1.14
C GLY A 278 39.21 30.42 -2.50
N LYS A 279 39.26 29.57 -3.52
CA LYS A 279 39.60 29.99 -4.89
C LYS A 279 38.38 30.59 -5.57
N LYS A 280 38.59 31.69 -6.30
CA LYS A 280 37.57 32.22 -7.20
C LYS A 280 37.41 31.26 -8.39
N VAL A 281 36.16 30.98 -8.74
CA VAL A 281 35.80 30.18 -9.90
C VAL A 281 34.87 31.01 -10.77
N LYS A 282 35.20 31.15 -12.05
CA LYS A 282 34.34 31.80 -13.05
C LYS A 282 33.74 30.75 -13.96
N MET A 283 32.43 30.79 -14.16
CA MET A 283 31.68 29.84 -14.97
C MET A 283 31.06 30.54 -16.18
N GLU A 284 31.08 29.85 -17.32
CA GLU A 284 30.25 30.16 -18.47
C GLU A 284 29.15 29.11 -18.61
N VAL A 285 27.89 29.53 -18.60
CA VAL A 285 26.74 28.63 -18.68
C VAL A 285 25.73 29.17 -19.67
N GLN A 286 25.30 28.34 -20.62
CA GLN A 286 24.20 28.65 -21.52
C GLN A 286 23.31 27.42 -21.66
N VAL A 287 22.02 27.60 -21.41
CA VAL A 287 20.98 26.60 -21.63
C VAL A 287 19.88 27.25 -22.46
N ASP A 288 19.65 26.74 -23.66
CA ASP A 288 18.54 27.19 -24.51
C ASP A 288 17.47 26.10 -24.53
N VAL A 289 16.30 26.44 -24.01
CA VAL A 289 15.10 25.61 -24.00
C VAL A 289 14.02 26.31 -24.80
N GLU A 290 13.35 25.57 -25.69
CA GLU A 290 12.13 26.01 -26.35
C GLU A 290 10.92 25.48 -25.59
N ILE A 291 10.11 26.40 -25.04
CA ILE A 291 8.83 26.11 -24.40
C ILE A 291 7.72 26.41 -25.42
N GLY A 292 6.77 25.48 -25.57
CA GLY A 292 5.63 25.67 -26.47
C GLY A 292 4.76 26.87 -26.09
N PRO A 293 4.10 27.53 -27.07
CA PRO A 293 3.26 28.71 -26.82
C PRO A 293 1.94 28.37 -26.11
N GLU A 294 1.56 27.10 -26.09
CA GLU A 294 0.35 26.57 -25.46
C GLU A 294 0.64 25.24 -24.78
N GLU A 295 -0.20 24.89 -23.82
CA GLU A 295 -0.19 23.58 -23.17
C GLU A 295 -0.99 22.61 -24.03
N ILE A 296 -0.40 21.45 -24.31
CA ILE A 296 -0.98 20.48 -25.23
C ILE A 296 -1.16 19.14 -24.54
N GLU A 297 -2.20 18.42 -24.94
CA GLU A 297 -2.57 17.14 -24.33
C GLU A 297 -1.55 16.05 -24.67
N GLY A 298 -1.10 15.27 -23.68
CA GLY A 298 -0.37 14.02 -23.95
C GLY A 298 -1.23 13.01 -24.74
N VAL A 299 -0.62 12.22 -25.62
CA VAL A 299 -1.33 11.17 -26.37
C VAL A 299 -0.57 9.84 -26.34
N ASN A 300 -1.29 8.73 -26.27
CA ASN A 300 -0.78 7.38 -26.48
C ASN A 300 -0.93 6.97 -27.96
N VAL A 301 -0.16 5.99 -28.43
CA VAL A 301 -0.34 5.38 -29.76
C VAL A 301 -1.05 4.05 -29.63
N ILE A 302 -2.17 3.88 -30.32
CA ILE A 302 -2.98 2.65 -30.33
C ILE A 302 -3.11 2.13 -31.76
N GLY A 303 -3.13 0.81 -31.92
CA GLY A 303 -3.49 0.16 -33.20
C GLY A 303 -3.78 -1.33 -33.01
N GLU A 304 -4.59 -1.91 -33.89
CA GLU A 304 -5.18 -3.24 -33.66
C GLU A 304 -5.00 -4.23 -34.82
N ILE A 305 -4.87 -5.51 -34.46
CA ILE A 305 -5.20 -6.64 -35.33
C ILE A 305 -6.57 -7.16 -34.87
N ILE A 306 -7.59 -6.97 -35.71
CA ILE A 306 -8.97 -7.32 -35.36
C ILE A 306 -9.12 -8.83 -35.18
N GLY A 307 -9.80 -9.20 -34.08
CA GLY A 307 -10.15 -10.58 -33.77
C GLY A 307 -11.22 -11.15 -34.71
N SER A 308 -11.61 -12.39 -34.45
CA SER A 308 -12.66 -13.08 -35.20
C SER A 308 -13.88 -13.33 -34.31
N ASP A 309 -13.99 -14.52 -33.71
CA ASP A 309 -15.18 -14.91 -32.94
C ASP A 309 -15.24 -14.30 -31.53
N LEU A 310 -14.15 -13.73 -31.04
CA LEU A 310 -14.07 -13.02 -29.75
C LEU A 310 -13.53 -11.58 -29.93
N SER A 311 -13.84 -10.94 -31.06
CA SER A 311 -13.28 -9.65 -31.47
C SER A 311 -13.63 -8.49 -30.54
N ASP A 312 -14.65 -8.64 -29.69
CA ASP A 312 -15.03 -7.67 -28.66
C ASP A 312 -14.12 -7.73 -27.41
N GLN A 313 -13.36 -8.82 -27.24
CA GLN A 313 -12.37 -8.96 -26.17
C GLN A 313 -10.99 -8.52 -26.65
N VAL A 314 -10.19 -7.99 -25.72
CA VAL A 314 -8.88 -7.41 -26.03
C VAL A 314 -7.74 -8.09 -25.27
N VAL A 315 -6.65 -8.38 -25.99
CA VAL A 315 -5.33 -8.65 -25.43
C VAL A 315 -4.38 -7.54 -25.89
N MET A 316 -3.49 -7.10 -25.02
CA MET A 316 -2.66 -5.93 -25.26
C MET A 316 -1.17 -6.26 -25.12
N LEU A 317 -0.35 -5.58 -25.91
CA LEU A 317 1.12 -5.59 -25.80
C LEU A 317 1.66 -4.17 -25.93
N GLY A 318 2.79 -3.86 -25.29
CA GLY A 318 3.31 -2.51 -25.31
C GLY A 318 4.60 -2.26 -24.53
N GLY A 319 4.88 -0.97 -24.44
CA GLY A 319 5.98 -0.31 -23.72
C GLY A 319 5.82 1.20 -23.90
N HIS A 320 6.45 2.01 -23.06
CA HIS A 320 6.36 3.45 -23.23
C HIS A 320 7.26 3.95 -24.37
N LEU A 321 6.82 5.02 -25.04
CA LEU A 321 7.50 5.63 -26.17
C LEU A 321 8.29 6.87 -25.76
N ASP A 322 7.90 7.53 -24.66
CA ASP A 322 8.64 8.68 -24.15
C ASP A 322 10.01 8.29 -23.59
N SER A 323 10.86 9.29 -23.37
CA SER A 323 12.16 9.13 -22.72
C SER A 323 12.62 10.41 -22.04
N TRP A 324 13.59 10.31 -21.15
CA TRP A 324 14.35 11.48 -20.72
C TRP A 324 15.17 12.11 -21.85
N HIS A 325 15.52 13.38 -21.67
CA HIS A 325 16.14 14.24 -22.69
C HIS A 325 17.67 14.26 -22.70
N SER A 326 18.33 13.63 -21.72
CA SER A 326 19.79 13.65 -21.60
C SER A 326 20.49 12.64 -22.51
N GLY A 327 19.78 11.58 -22.92
CA GLY A 327 20.20 10.61 -23.93
C GLY A 327 19.27 10.63 -25.15
N THR A 328 19.07 9.47 -25.76
CA THR A 328 18.13 9.26 -26.88
C THR A 328 17.02 8.26 -26.55
N GLY A 329 16.94 7.77 -25.31
CA GLY A 329 15.88 6.87 -24.89
C GLY A 329 15.91 5.52 -25.60
N ALA A 330 17.09 5.02 -25.97
CA ALA A 330 17.21 3.84 -26.81
C ALA A 330 16.90 2.56 -26.01
N THR A 331 17.50 2.42 -24.85
CA THR A 331 17.21 1.33 -23.92
C THR A 331 16.00 1.65 -23.05
N ASP A 332 15.66 2.93 -22.84
CA ASP A 332 14.57 3.39 -21.96
C ASP A 332 13.66 4.43 -22.65
N ASN A 333 12.58 4.02 -23.32
CA ASN A 333 12.19 2.65 -23.63
C ASN A 333 11.92 2.45 -25.13
N GLY A 334 12.77 3.03 -25.97
CA GLY A 334 12.73 2.80 -27.41
C GLY A 334 12.84 1.31 -27.76
N SER A 335 13.59 0.55 -26.96
CA SER A 335 13.77 -0.89 -27.11
C SER A 335 12.47 -1.69 -26.93
N GLY A 336 11.69 -1.43 -25.87
CA GLY A 336 10.40 -2.06 -25.64
C GLY A 336 9.36 -1.65 -26.69
N ALA A 337 9.32 -0.37 -27.05
CA ALA A 337 8.45 0.12 -28.12
C ALA A 337 8.77 -0.54 -29.48
N ALA A 338 10.05 -0.67 -29.85
CA ALA A 338 10.48 -1.36 -31.06
C ALA A 338 10.09 -2.85 -31.07
N VAL A 339 10.25 -3.53 -29.93
CA VAL A 339 9.83 -4.94 -29.76
C VAL A 339 8.33 -5.10 -29.95
N ALA A 340 7.53 -4.19 -29.39
CA ALA A 340 6.07 -4.19 -29.51
C ALA A 340 5.60 -3.98 -30.96
N ILE A 341 6.17 -3.00 -31.67
CA ILE A 341 5.88 -2.74 -33.09
C ILE A 341 6.26 -3.97 -33.94
N GLU A 342 7.43 -4.56 -33.69
CA GLU A 342 7.88 -5.73 -34.44
C GLU A 342 7.01 -6.96 -34.19
N ALA A 343 6.55 -7.18 -32.95
CA ALA A 343 5.64 -8.27 -32.64
C ALA A 343 4.34 -8.16 -33.47
N MET A 344 3.78 -6.95 -33.57
CA MET A 344 2.58 -6.70 -34.39
C MET A 344 2.85 -6.93 -35.89
N ARG A 345 3.98 -6.44 -36.42
CA ARG A 345 4.36 -6.67 -37.82
C ARG A 345 4.52 -8.15 -38.13
N ILE A 346 5.21 -8.91 -37.27
CA ILE A 346 5.41 -10.36 -37.46
C ILE A 346 4.06 -11.06 -37.60
N LEU A 347 3.11 -10.79 -36.70
CA LEU A 347 1.78 -11.42 -36.72
C LEU A 347 0.99 -11.05 -37.98
N LYS A 348 1.04 -9.78 -38.42
CA LYS A 348 0.42 -9.36 -39.70
C LYS A 348 1.08 -10.04 -40.90
N ALA A 349 2.41 -10.13 -40.94
CA ALA A 349 3.17 -10.67 -42.07
C ALA A 349 2.89 -12.17 -42.29
N ILE A 350 2.77 -12.96 -41.22
CA ILE A 350 2.44 -14.38 -41.33
C ILE A 350 0.92 -14.64 -41.50
N GLY A 351 0.10 -13.59 -41.50
CA GLY A 351 -1.33 -13.67 -41.79
C GLY A 351 -2.16 -14.40 -40.72
N VAL A 352 -1.80 -14.27 -39.44
CA VAL A 352 -2.59 -14.89 -38.36
C VAL A 352 -4.01 -14.33 -38.30
N LYS A 353 -4.95 -15.16 -37.83
CA LYS A 353 -6.33 -14.76 -37.54
C LYS A 353 -6.61 -14.97 -36.05
N PRO A 354 -6.39 -13.95 -35.20
CA PRO A 354 -6.61 -14.09 -33.78
C PRO A 354 -8.11 -14.20 -33.46
N ARG A 355 -8.46 -14.83 -32.34
CA ARG A 355 -9.86 -14.87 -31.88
C ARG A 355 -10.25 -13.57 -31.21
N ARG A 356 -9.42 -13.10 -30.27
CA ARG A 356 -9.51 -11.78 -29.63
C ARG A 356 -8.78 -10.73 -30.44
N THR A 357 -9.19 -9.47 -30.29
CA THR A 357 -8.46 -8.35 -30.86
C THR A 357 -7.13 -8.17 -30.13
N ILE A 358 -6.03 -8.06 -30.90
CA ILE A 358 -4.70 -7.75 -30.38
C ILE A 358 -4.47 -6.26 -30.54
N ARG A 359 -4.27 -5.55 -29.43
CA ARG A 359 -4.08 -4.09 -29.41
C ARG A 359 -2.64 -3.74 -29.00
N LEU A 360 -1.95 -3.02 -29.87
CA LEU A 360 -0.73 -2.30 -29.53
C LEU A 360 -1.09 -1.08 -28.69
N ALA A 361 -0.33 -0.86 -27.62
CA ALA A 361 -0.37 0.40 -26.88
C ALA A 361 1.05 0.86 -26.58
N LEU A 362 1.43 2.02 -27.14
CA LEU A 362 2.65 2.71 -26.77
C LEU A 362 2.31 3.93 -25.93
N TRP A 363 2.77 3.91 -24.69
CA TRP A 363 2.40 4.89 -23.68
C TRP A 363 3.24 6.15 -23.79
N THR A 364 2.64 7.29 -23.46
CA THR A 364 3.40 8.53 -23.19
C THR A 364 3.44 8.78 -21.69
N ASP A 365 4.38 9.60 -21.27
CA ASP A 365 4.41 10.15 -19.91
C ASP A 365 4.54 9.08 -18.83
N GLU A 366 5.26 8.00 -19.17
CA GLU A 366 5.66 6.96 -18.24
C GLU A 366 6.68 7.52 -17.25
N GLU A 367 7.68 8.23 -17.79
CA GLU A 367 8.86 8.71 -17.08
C GLU A 367 8.50 9.68 -15.93
N THR A 368 7.32 10.28 -16.00
CA THR A 368 6.83 11.25 -15.02
C THR A 368 5.75 10.69 -14.08
N GLY A 369 5.42 9.40 -14.19
CA GLY A 369 4.51 8.71 -13.27
C GLY A 369 3.46 7.84 -13.96
N HIS A 370 3.79 7.17 -15.06
CA HIS A 370 2.91 6.22 -15.76
C HIS A 370 1.59 6.83 -16.24
N ASN A 371 1.56 8.15 -16.53
CA ASN A 371 0.31 8.86 -16.75
C ASN A 371 -0.44 8.37 -18.00
N GLY A 372 0.28 8.00 -19.07
CA GLY A 372 -0.34 7.45 -20.27
C GLY A 372 -1.15 6.18 -19.99
N ALA A 373 -0.54 5.19 -19.34
CA ALA A 373 -1.23 3.96 -18.95
C ALA A 373 -2.25 4.18 -17.83
N LYS A 374 -1.94 5.00 -16.81
CA LYS A 374 -2.84 5.32 -15.68
C LYS A 374 -4.16 5.89 -16.19
N GLN A 375 -4.11 6.89 -17.07
CA GLN A 375 -5.30 7.54 -17.60
C GLN A 375 -6.06 6.64 -18.59
N TYR A 376 -5.33 5.87 -19.40
CA TYR A 376 -5.95 4.89 -20.29
C TYR A 376 -6.75 3.84 -19.50
N VAL A 377 -6.14 3.22 -18.48
CA VAL A 377 -6.81 2.18 -17.69
C VAL A 377 -8.02 2.76 -16.95
N ALA A 378 -7.89 3.95 -16.37
CA ALA A 378 -8.99 4.60 -15.67
C ALA A 378 -10.18 4.91 -16.59
N SER A 379 -9.92 5.40 -17.81
CA SER A 379 -10.96 5.79 -18.76
C SER A 379 -11.59 4.59 -19.49
N GLU A 380 -10.79 3.62 -19.92
CA GLU A 380 -11.25 2.47 -20.71
C GLU A 380 -11.83 1.35 -19.85
N PHE A 381 -11.22 1.08 -18.69
CA PHE A 381 -11.55 -0.08 -17.87
C PHE A 381 -12.15 0.33 -16.52
N GLY A 382 -11.69 1.41 -15.88
CA GLY A 382 -12.07 1.70 -14.50
C GLY A 382 -11.57 0.61 -13.55
N ASN A 383 -12.26 0.36 -12.45
CA ASN A 383 -11.91 -0.72 -11.53
C ASN A 383 -13.11 -1.25 -10.72
N PRO A 384 -12.98 -2.38 -10.00
CA PRO A 384 -14.08 -2.94 -9.23
C PRO A 384 -14.62 -2.05 -8.11
N VAL A 385 -13.79 -1.18 -7.53
CA VAL A 385 -14.12 -0.31 -6.39
C VAL A 385 -14.83 0.96 -6.87
N ASP A 386 -14.17 1.77 -7.71
CA ASP A 386 -14.69 3.06 -8.22
C ASP A 386 -15.75 2.89 -9.32
N GLY A 387 -15.94 1.67 -9.81
CA GLY A 387 -16.88 1.32 -10.87
C GLY A 387 -16.20 0.90 -12.18
N LYS A 388 -16.58 -0.30 -12.64
CA LYS A 388 -16.11 -0.87 -13.91
C LYS A 388 -16.68 -0.08 -15.10
N LYS A 389 -15.85 0.16 -16.10
CA LYS A 389 -16.26 0.65 -17.42
C LYS A 389 -16.67 -0.52 -18.32
N ALA A 390 -17.34 -0.20 -19.43
CA ALA A 390 -17.87 -1.21 -20.36
C ALA A 390 -16.82 -2.18 -20.93
N ASN A 391 -15.55 -1.76 -21.01
CA ASN A 391 -14.48 -2.61 -21.53
C ASN A 391 -13.75 -3.42 -20.44
N TYR A 392 -14.07 -3.22 -19.15
CA TYR A 392 -13.37 -3.88 -18.04
C TYR A 392 -13.40 -5.40 -18.19
N ASP A 393 -14.59 -5.99 -18.33
CA ASP A 393 -14.75 -7.45 -18.41
C ASP A 393 -14.35 -7.99 -19.80
N LYS A 394 -14.16 -7.13 -20.80
CA LYS A 394 -13.68 -7.51 -22.14
C LYS A 394 -12.16 -7.63 -22.20
N PHE A 395 -11.44 -7.01 -21.28
CA PHE A 395 -10.00 -7.11 -21.17
C PHE A 395 -9.56 -8.51 -20.70
N SER A 396 -8.50 -9.04 -21.33
CA SER A 396 -7.91 -10.33 -20.98
C SER A 396 -6.52 -10.19 -20.38
N ILE A 397 -5.54 -9.60 -21.07
CA ILE A 397 -4.15 -9.49 -20.59
C ILE A 397 -3.42 -8.32 -21.25
N TYR A 398 -2.48 -7.71 -20.53
CA TYR A 398 -1.47 -6.78 -21.04
C TYR A 398 -0.05 -7.33 -20.79
N LEU A 399 0.79 -7.32 -21.83
CA LEU A 399 2.20 -7.71 -21.79
C LEU A 399 3.10 -6.51 -22.06
N ASN A 400 3.93 -6.14 -21.09
CA ASN A 400 4.79 -4.97 -21.13
C ASN A 400 6.28 -5.35 -21.26
N SER A 401 7.05 -4.48 -21.92
CA SER A 401 8.51 -4.58 -22.02
C SER A 401 9.13 -3.23 -21.67
N ASP A 402 9.86 -3.18 -20.57
CA ASP A 402 10.49 -1.95 -20.09
C ASP A 402 11.63 -2.24 -19.09
N SER A 403 12.69 -2.86 -19.60
CA SER A 403 13.82 -3.27 -18.76
C SER A 403 15.16 -3.26 -19.49
N GLY A 404 15.26 -2.40 -20.50
CA GLY A 404 16.45 -2.24 -21.34
C GLY A 404 16.37 -3.01 -22.65
N SER A 405 17.53 -3.30 -23.24
CA SER A 405 17.65 -3.96 -24.56
C SER A 405 18.07 -5.42 -24.51
N GLY A 406 18.32 -5.98 -23.32
CA GLY A 406 18.77 -7.37 -23.17
C GLY A 406 17.69 -8.41 -23.47
N GLN A 407 18.08 -9.68 -23.50
CA GLN A 407 17.18 -10.77 -23.87
C GLN A 407 16.15 -11.08 -22.78
N PHE A 408 14.91 -11.38 -23.15
CA PHE A 408 13.91 -11.95 -22.26
C PHE A 408 14.37 -13.31 -21.73
N ARG A 409 14.15 -13.51 -20.44
CA ARG A 409 14.51 -14.71 -19.68
C ARG A 409 13.32 -15.37 -19.00
N GLY A 410 12.17 -14.70 -18.98
CA GLY A 410 11.00 -15.16 -18.25
C GLY A 410 9.93 -14.09 -18.13
N ILE A 411 9.00 -14.27 -17.21
CA ILE A 411 7.94 -13.30 -16.92
C ILE A 411 7.59 -13.31 -15.44
N HIS A 412 7.24 -12.15 -14.88
CA HIS A 412 6.66 -12.05 -13.55
C HIS A 412 5.18 -12.42 -13.63
N THR A 413 4.70 -13.36 -12.81
CA THR A 413 3.27 -13.73 -12.71
C THR A 413 2.48 -12.83 -11.78
N GLN A 414 3.15 -11.84 -11.18
CA GLN A 414 2.57 -10.80 -10.35
C GLN A 414 1.82 -11.30 -9.12
N GLY A 415 2.15 -12.47 -8.57
CA GLY A 415 1.38 -13.08 -7.47
C GLY A 415 0.32 -14.09 -7.93
N SER A 416 0.01 -14.19 -9.23
CA SER A 416 -1.02 -15.10 -9.72
C SER A 416 -0.50 -16.53 -9.83
N GLU A 417 -0.99 -17.41 -8.96
CA GLU A 417 -0.79 -18.85 -9.08
C GLU A 417 -1.49 -19.42 -10.32
N ALA A 418 -2.69 -18.93 -10.63
CA ALA A 418 -3.47 -19.37 -11.79
C ALA A 418 -2.75 -19.09 -13.13
N SER A 419 -1.93 -18.04 -13.20
CA SER A 419 -1.13 -17.69 -14.38
C SER A 419 0.08 -18.59 -14.59
N PHE A 420 0.55 -19.27 -13.54
CA PHE A 420 1.79 -20.06 -13.58
C PHE A 420 1.76 -21.21 -14.61
N PRO A 421 0.78 -22.14 -14.59
CA PRO A 421 0.77 -23.25 -15.56
C PRO A 421 0.62 -22.77 -17.01
N ILE A 422 0.00 -21.60 -17.21
CA ILE A 422 -0.18 -20.98 -18.52
C ILE A 422 1.16 -20.50 -19.07
N PHE A 423 1.83 -19.60 -18.33
CA PHE A 423 3.09 -19.04 -18.81
C PHE A 423 4.16 -20.11 -18.93
N LYS A 424 4.16 -21.11 -18.03
CA LYS A 424 5.03 -22.29 -18.15
C LYS A 424 4.84 -23.02 -19.47
N ALA A 425 3.60 -23.20 -19.92
CA ALA A 425 3.31 -23.82 -21.21
C ALA A 425 3.79 -22.93 -22.38
N TRP A 426 3.49 -21.62 -22.35
CA TRP A 426 3.86 -20.67 -23.41
C TRP A 426 5.38 -20.48 -23.54
N MET A 427 6.13 -20.69 -22.45
CA MET A 427 7.59 -20.62 -22.42
C MET A 427 8.28 -21.88 -22.92
N ALA A 428 7.62 -23.05 -22.86
CA ALA A 428 8.24 -24.33 -23.20
C ALA A 428 8.91 -24.36 -24.60
N PRO A 429 8.33 -23.75 -25.66
CA PRO A 429 8.95 -23.68 -26.99
C PRO A 429 10.21 -22.79 -27.10
N PHE A 430 10.53 -22.02 -26.05
CA PHE A 430 11.63 -21.05 -26.01
C PHE A 430 12.74 -21.44 -25.04
N LYS A 431 12.77 -22.70 -24.60
CA LYS A 431 13.83 -23.23 -23.73
C LYS A 431 15.21 -23.16 -24.39
N ASP A 432 15.27 -23.33 -25.72
CA ASP A 432 16.50 -23.16 -26.51
C ASP A 432 17.04 -21.72 -26.44
N LEU A 433 16.13 -20.75 -26.31
CA LEU A 433 16.44 -19.33 -26.11
C LEU A 433 16.59 -18.96 -24.64
N LYS A 434 16.58 -19.91 -23.69
CA LYS A 434 16.73 -19.64 -22.23
C LYS A 434 15.65 -18.72 -21.63
N VAL A 435 14.44 -18.75 -22.19
CA VAL A 435 13.24 -18.10 -21.60
C VAL A 435 12.59 -19.12 -20.66
N THR A 436 13.07 -19.16 -19.41
CA THR A 436 12.72 -20.24 -18.46
C THR A 436 12.27 -19.77 -17.09
N ALA A 437 12.52 -18.51 -16.71
CA ALA A 437 12.23 -18.03 -15.37
C ALA A 437 10.75 -17.65 -15.16
N LEU A 438 10.16 -18.12 -14.07
CA LEU A 438 8.82 -17.72 -13.64
C LEU A 438 8.85 -17.17 -12.21
N SER A 439 8.78 -15.86 -12.10
CA SER A 439 8.73 -15.21 -10.78
C SER A 439 7.29 -15.06 -10.32
N LYS A 440 6.97 -15.64 -9.15
CA LYS A 440 5.67 -15.47 -8.49
C LYS A 440 5.48 -14.12 -7.80
N TYR A 441 6.51 -13.29 -7.77
CA TYR A 441 6.49 -12.02 -7.02
C TYR A 441 5.91 -10.88 -7.84
N VAL A 442 5.31 -9.93 -7.13
CA VAL A 442 4.85 -8.66 -7.70
C VAL A 442 6.05 -7.81 -8.09
N HIS A 443 6.09 -7.39 -9.35
CA HIS A 443 7.03 -6.43 -9.88
C HIS A 443 6.27 -5.16 -10.29
N THR A 444 6.80 -4.01 -9.89
CA THR A 444 6.24 -2.68 -10.16
C THR A 444 7.28 -1.80 -10.85
N GLY A 445 6.87 -0.58 -11.24
CA GLY A 445 7.78 0.42 -11.81
C GLY A 445 7.77 0.48 -13.34
N SER A 446 6.65 0.09 -13.97
CA SER A 446 6.34 0.38 -15.38
C SER A 446 4.83 0.28 -15.60
N ASP A 447 4.36 0.48 -16.82
CA ASP A 447 2.94 0.64 -17.21
C ASP A 447 2.05 -0.56 -16.89
N HIS A 448 2.59 -1.79 -16.85
CA HIS A 448 1.81 -2.99 -16.50
C HIS A 448 1.22 -2.92 -15.09
N ALA A 449 1.89 -2.20 -14.19
CA ALA A 449 1.42 -2.01 -12.83
C ALA A 449 0.07 -1.28 -12.80
N GLN A 450 -0.19 -0.35 -13.73
CA GLN A 450 -1.46 0.40 -13.77
C GLN A 450 -2.67 -0.49 -14.06
N PHE A 451 -2.47 -1.59 -14.80
CA PHE A 451 -3.50 -2.62 -14.99
C PHE A 451 -3.67 -3.45 -13.73
N HIS A 452 -2.55 -3.89 -13.15
CA HIS A 452 -2.53 -4.69 -11.93
C HIS A 452 -3.27 -4.00 -10.78
N TYR A 453 -2.98 -2.71 -10.54
CA TYR A 453 -3.63 -1.84 -9.55
C TYR A 453 -5.13 -1.61 -9.77
N LYS A 454 -5.72 -2.18 -10.83
CA LYS A 454 -7.15 -2.09 -11.14
C LYS A 454 -7.77 -3.49 -11.31
N GLY A 455 -7.08 -4.55 -10.86
CA GLY A 455 -7.55 -5.94 -10.95
C GLY A 455 -7.53 -6.50 -12.38
N LEU A 456 -6.74 -5.88 -13.28
CA LEU A 456 -6.58 -6.30 -14.66
C LEU A 456 -5.23 -7.05 -14.82
N PRO A 457 -5.18 -8.18 -15.54
CA PRO A 457 -3.92 -8.93 -15.70
C PRO A 457 -2.89 -8.17 -16.54
N GLY A 458 -1.95 -7.48 -15.90
CA GLY A 458 -0.80 -6.80 -16.52
C GLY A 458 0.53 -7.40 -16.07
N PHE A 459 1.42 -7.76 -17.00
CA PHE A 459 2.67 -8.47 -16.71
C PHE A 459 3.89 -7.86 -17.39
N GLN A 460 5.04 -7.95 -16.72
CA GLN A 460 6.34 -7.50 -17.21
C GLN A 460 7.26 -8.70 -17.46
N PHE A 461 7.97 -8.68 -18.60
CA PHE A 461 8.99 -9.68 -18.89
C PHE A 461 10.23 -9.54 -17.97
N ILE A 462 10.79 -10.68 -17.55
CA ILE A 462 12.12 -10.73 -16.92
C ILE A 462 13.14 -10.65 -18.04
N GLN A 463 14.13 -9.77 -17.91
CA GLN A 463 15.04 -9.43 -18.99
C GLN A 463 16.48 -9.25 -18.50
N ASP A 464 17.46 -9.69 -19.30
CA ASP A 464 18.87 -9.41 -19.04
C ASP A 464 19.12 -7.91 -18.93
N ARG A 465 19.74 -7.49 -17.83
CA ARG A 465 19.97 -6.07 -17.53
C ARG A 465 21.04 -5.42 -18.40
N LEU A 466 22.01 -6.18 -18.90
CA LEU A 466 23.20 -5.64 -19.55
C LEU A 466 23.81 -4.53 -18.68
N ASP A 467 23.98 -3.33 -19.21
CA ASP A 467 24.41 -2.12 -18.50
C ASP A 467 23.27 -1.14 -18.19
N TYR A 468 22.01 -1.58 -18.31
CA TYR A 468 20.82 -0.74 -18.15
C TYR A 468 20.85 0.09 -16.86
N ARG A 469 20.98 -0.55 -15.69
CA ARG A 469 21.00 0.15 -14.39
C ARG A 469 22.30 0.90 -14.09
N ASN A 470 23.37 0.62 -14.82
CA ASN A 470 24.72 1.11 -14.52
C ASN A 470 25.10 2.32 -15.38
N ARG A 471 24.64 2.37 -16.62
CA ARG A 471 25.08 3.36 -17.61
C ARG A 471 23.97 4.00 -18.42
N THR A 472 22.83 3.35 -18.65
CA THR A 472 21.84 3.87 -19.61
C THR A 472 20.56 4.39 -18.94
N TRP A 473 20.02 3.73 -17.93
CA TRP A 473 18.75 4.08 -17.27
C TRP A 473 18.71 5.52 -16.73
N HIS A 474 18.02 6.41 -17.45
CA HIS A 474 17.95 7.87 -17.25
C HIS A 474 19.31 8.60 -17.31
N TYR A 475 20.31 8.01 -17.95
CA TYR A 475 21.64 8.59 -18.12
C TYR A 475 21.82 9.16 -19.52
N ASN A 476 22.76 10.08 -19.67
CA ASN A 476 23.19 10.62 -20.95
C ASN A 476 23.81 9.59 -21.92
N MET A 477 24.07 8.36 -21.47
CA MET A 477 24.54 7.26 -22.31
C MET A 477 23.41 6.32 -22.74
N ASP A 478 22.14 6.72 -22.59
CA ASP A 478 21.03 5.97 -23.17
C ASP A 478 20.95 6.16 -24.69
N THR A 479 21.86 5.51 -25.41
CA THR A 479 22.04 5.64 -26.86
C THR A 479 21.92 4.31 -27.58
N TYR A 480 21.71 4.38 -28.89
CA TYR A 480 21.60 3.20 -29.76
C TYR A 480 22.80 2.24 -29.62
N ASP A 481 24.01 2.74 -29.36
CA ASP A 481 25.22 1.92 -29.17
C ASP A 481 25.10 0.88 -28.03
N HIS A 482 24.23 1.14 -27.06
CA HIS A 482 23.96 0.25 -25.93
C HIS A 482 22.83 -0.76 -26.22
N VAL A 483 22.23 -0.71 -27.40
CA VAL A 483 21.20 -1.66 -27.83
C VAL A 483 21.82 -2.97 -28.31
N LYS A 484 21.23 -4.10 -27.90
CA LYS A 484 21.53 -5.42 -28.47
C LYS A 484 20.41 -5.86 -29.40
N VAL A 485 20.52 -5.49 -30.67
CA VAL A 485 19.51 -5.79 -31.71
C VAL A 485 19.12 -7.26 -31.75
N GLU A 486 20.08 -8.18 -31.57
CA GLU A 486 19.79 -9.62 -31.60
C GLU A 486 18.97 -10.10 -30.40
N ASP A 487 19.15 -9.47 -29.24
CA ASP A 487 18.30 -9.71 -28.08
C ASP A 487 16.89 -9.15 -28.35
N LEU A 488 16.77 -7.98 -29.00
CA LEU A 488 15.47 -7.41 -29.39
C LEU A 488 14.70 -8.32 -30.37
N LYS A 489 15.38 -8.97 -31.32
CA LYS A 489 14.74 -9.96 -32.21
C LYS A 489 14.15 -11.14 -31.42
N ILE A 490 14.89 -11.64 -30.43
CA ILE A 490 14.40 -12.70 -29.53
C ILE A 490 13.17 -12.20 -28.75
N ASN A 491 13.23 -10.98 -28.20
CA ASN A 491 12.13 -10.39 -27.43
C ASN A 491 10.86 -10.24 -28.29
N ALA A 492 11.00 -9.77 -29.54
CA ALA A 492 9.88 -9.62 -30.47
C ALA A 492 9.24 -10.98 -30.82
N VAL A 493 10.04 -12.02 -31.05
CA VAL A 493 9.56 -13.39 -31.29
C VAL A 493 8.79 -13.94 -30.08
N VAL A 494 9.32 -13.75 -28.87
CA VAL A 494 8.68 -14.21 -27.62
C VAL A 494 7.38 -13.45 -27.37
N MET A 495 7.39 -12.12 -27.50
CA MET A 495 6.21 -11.29 -27.30
C MET A 495 5.11 -11.59 -28.33
N ALA A 496 5.46 -11.72 -29.62
CA ALA A 496 4.52 -12.10 -30.68
C ALA A 496 3.87 -13.46 -30.40
N SER A 497 4.66 -14.43 -29.93
CA SER A 497 4.11 -15.73 -29.54
C SER A 497 3.18 -15.61 -28.34
N PHE A 498 3.58 -14.96 -27.25
CA PHE A 498 2.78 -14.87 -26.04
C PHE A 498 1.45 -14.17 -26.30
N ILE A 499 1.46 -13.05 -27.02
CA ILE A 499 0.23 -12.32 -27.32
C ILE A 499 -0.67 -13.11 -28.28
N TYR A 500 -0.12 -13.85 -29.23
CA TYR A 500 -0.89 -14.74 -30.08
C TYR A 500 -1.55 -15.86 -29.26
N HIS A 501 -0.82 -16.51 -28.35
CA HIS A 501 -1.40 -17.51 -27.46
C HIS A 501 -2.54 -16.91 -26.64
N ALA A 502 -2.33 -15.74 -26.03
CA ALA A 502 -3.38 -15.00 -25.31
C ALA A 502 -4.62 -14.73 -26.17
N ALA A 503 -4.41 -14.29 -27.41
CA ALA A 503 -5.49 -14.00 -28.34
C ALA A 503 -6.28 -15.24 -28.77
N MET A 504 -5.66 -16.43 -28.72
CA MET A 504 -6.25 -17.68 -29.20
C MET A 504 -6.88 -18.54 -28.10
N ARG A 505 -6.63 -18.25 -26.82
CA ARG A 505 -7.17 -19.03 -25.70
C ARG A 505 -8.70 -19.13 -25.72
N ASP A 506 -9.23 -20.24 -25.23
CA ASP A 506 -10.68 -20.38 -25.04
C ASP A 506 -11.22 -19.48 -23.93
N LYS A 507 -10.47 -19.34 -22.83
CA LYS A 507 -10.82 -18.48 -21.69
C LYS A 507 -9.97 -17.21 -21.70
N LYS A 508 -10.52 -16.11 -21.16
CA LYS A 508 -9.73 -14.93 -20.81
C LYS A 508 -8.64 -15.32 -19.81
N PHE A 509 -7.58 -14.53 -19.79
CA PHE A 509 -6.50 -14.73 -18.83
C PHE A 509 -7.05 -14.63 -17.39
N PRO A 510 -6.58 -15.47 -16.44
CA PRO A 510 -7.04 -15.41 -15.06
C PRO A 510 -6.74 -14.04 -14.44
N ARG A 511 -7.73 -13.50 -13.72
CA ARG A 511 -7.60 -12.31 -12.89
C ARG A 511 -7.13 -12.73 -11.51
N GLN A 512 -6.30 -11.90 -10.90
CA GLN A 512 -6.00 -12.05 -9.48
C GLN A 512 -7.17 -11.46 -8.68
N PRO A 513 -7.42 -11.96 -7.46
CA PRO A 513 -8.17 -11.21 -6.47
C PRO A 513 -7.55 -9.81 -6.37
N PHE A 514 -8.39 -8.78 -6.42
CA PHE A 514 -7.92 -7.41 -6.28
C PHE A 514 -7.43 -7.20 -4.85
N THR A 515 -6.18 -6.81 -4.70
CA THR A 515 -5.53 -6.48 -3.44
C THR A 515 -4.90 -5.09 -3.59
N ASN A 516 -5.23 -4.12 -2.73
CA ASN A 516 -4.67 -2.77 -2.81
C ASN A 516 -3.21 -2.79 -2.28
N TRP A 517 -2.22 -2.78 -3.18
CA TRP A 517 -0.79 -3.00 -2.86
C TRP A 517 -0.04 -1.76 -2.31
N ASP A 518 -0.75 -0.71 -1.90
CA ASP A 518 -0.18 0.56 -1.41
C ASP A 518 0.07 0.54 0.11
N LEU A 519 0.42 -0.60 0.71
CA LEU A 519 0.70 -0.75 2.15
C LEU A 519 1.92 0.10 2.59
N LYS A 520 1.68 1.21 3.30
CA LYS A 520 2.73 2.15 3.76
C LYS A 520 2.70 2.43 5.27
N PHE A 521 2.69 1.39 6.10
CA PHE A 521 2.81 1.58 7.54
C PHE A 521 4.20 2.10 7.96
N SER A 522 4.22 3.07 8.86
CA SER A 522 5.45 3.63 9.46
C SER A 522 5.25 3.94 10.95
N LEU A 523 6.31 3.84 11.76
CA LEU A 523 6.22 4.15 13.19
C LEU A 523 6.02 5.64 13.43
N HIS A 524 5.10 5.96 14.33
CA HIS A 524 4.79 7.31 14.77
C HIS A 524 5.31 7.57 16.18
N GLN A 525 6.06 8.66 16.35
CA GLN A 525 6.75 9.06 17.59
C GLN A 525 7.39 7.88 18.38
N PRO A 526 8.23 7.04 17.74
CA PRO A 526 8.75 5.82 18.36
C PRO A 526 9.53 6.09 19.65
N GLU A 527 10.17 7.26 19.81
CA GLU A 527 10.87 7.64 21.03
C GLU A 527 9.92 7.90 22.22
N LEU A 528 8.68 8.31 21.98
CA LEU A 528 7.69 8.54 23.04
C LEU A 528 7.07 7.23 23.53
N PHE A 529 6.90 6.28 22.62
CA PHE A 529 6.24 5.01 22.89
C PHE A 529 7.21 3.82 23.06
N GLU A 530 8.53 4.09 23.12
CA GLU A 530 9.57 3.07 23.22
C GLU A 530 9.45 2.18 24.47
N GLU A 531 8.80 2.69 25.53
CA GLU A 531 8.60 1.97 26.77
C GLU A 531 7.44 0.97 26.66
N GLY A 532 7.75 -0.32 26.53
CA GLY A 532 6.76 -1.41 26.56
C GLY A 532 6.24 -1.77 27.95
N SER A 533 5.89 -3.05 28.13
CA SER A 533 5.08 -3.56 29.24
C SER A 533 3.67 -2.96 29.27
N THR A 534 3.08 -2.74 28.08
CA THR A 534 1.71 -2.22 27.91
C THR A 534 0.75 -3.40 27.67
N LEU A 535 -0.40 -3.39 28.35
CA LEU A 535 -1.34 -4.52 28.35
C LEU A 535 -2.70 -4.17 27.75
N THR A 536 -3.13 -2.93 27.92
CA THR A 536 -4.44 -2.43 27.48
C THR A 536 -4.29 -1.02 26.95
N ASN A 537 -5.05 -0.66 25.93
CA ASN A 537 -5.20 0.72 25.49
C ASN A 537 -6.65 1.05 25.15
N ALA A 538 -6.97 2.34 25.21
CA ALA A 538 -8.23 2.86 24.71
C ALA A 538 -8.11 4.33 24.30
N PHE A 539 -8.83 4.69 23.24
CA PHE A 539 -8.91 6.04 22.69
C PHE A 539 -10.19 6.76 23.08
N ALA A 540 -10.06 8.05 23.39
CA ALA A 540 -11.16 8.98 23.61
C ALA A 540 -10.65 10.42 23.40
N ASP A 541 -11.55 11.33 23.06
CA ASP A 541 -11.30 12.77 23.16
C ASP A 541 -11.69 13.18 24.58
N TYR A 542 -10.73 13.14 25.52
CA TYR A 542 -11.05 13.32 26.94
C TYR A 542 -11.14 14.80 27.33
N ASP A 543 -10.55 15.71 26.56
CA ASP A 543 -10.59 17.16 26.79
C ASP A 543 -11.52 17.92 25.82
N ASN A 544 -12.25 17.19 24.96
CA ASN A 544 -13.26 17.68 24.03
C ASN A 544 -12.68 18.66 22.99
N ASP A 545 -11.44 18.43 22.54
CA ASP A 545 -10.77 19.26 21.53
C ASP A 545 -10.91 18.74 20.09
N GLY A 546 -11.41 17.51 19.93
CA GLY A 546 -11.68 16.84 18.67
C GLY A 546 -10.60 15.87 18.21
N ASP A 547 -9.45 15.82 18.87
CA ASP A 547 -8.37 14.87 18.62
C ASP A 547 -8.51 13.63 19.51
N LEU A 548 -8.12 12.46 19.00
CA LEU A 548 -8.21 11.22 19.78
C LEU A 548 -6.98 11.03 20.67
N ASP A 549 -7.18 11.10 21.97
CA ASP A 549 -6.18 10.83 22.98
C ASP A 549 -6.07 9.35 23.30
N LEU A 550 -4.95 8.96 23.91
CA LEU A 550 -4.62 7.57 24.14
C LEU A 550 -4.30 7.30 25.60
N PHE A 551 -5.13 6.49 26.26
CA PHE A 551 -4.79 5.90 27.55
C PHE A 551 -4.14 4.53 27.37
N VAL A 552 -3.06 4.27 28.10
CA VAL A 552 -2.32 3.01 28.07
C VAL A 552 -2.12 2.48 29.48
N GLY A 553 -2.75 1.33 29.75
CA GLY A 553 -2.56 0.57 30.98
C GLY A 553 -1.34 -0.35 30.88
N ALA A 554 -0.56 -0.39 31.95
CA ALA A 554 0.76 -1.03 31.92
C ALA A 554 0.94 -2.13 32.98
N ASN A 555 2.02 -2.90 32.87
CA ASN A 555 2.38 -4.00 33.78
C ASN A 555 3.53 -3.59 34.70
N LYS A 556 3.29 -3.58 36.01
CA LYS A 556 4.26 -3.21 37.07
C LYS A 556 4.95 -1.85 36.88
N ARG A 557 4.27 -0.89 36.23
CA ARG A 557 4.73 0.49 36.04
C ARG A 557 3.54 1.45 36.10
N ALA A 558 3.80 2.74 35.99
CA ALA A 558 2.74 3.73 35.92
C ALA A 558 2.01 3.65 34.58
N ASP A 559 0.67 3.76 34.63
CA ASP A 559 -0.17 3.97 33.45
C ASP A 559 0.15 5.33 32.80
N LYS A 560 -0.27 5.49 31.54
CA LYS A 560 -0.01 6.68 30.73
C LYS A 560 -1.31 7.20 30.12
N LEU A 561 -1.42 8.53 30.04
CA LEU A 561 -2.39 9.23 29.23
C LEU A 561 -1.60 10.14 28.30
N TYR A 562 -1.76 9.93 27.00
CA TYR A 562 -1.14 10.74 25.97
C TYR A 562 -2.20 11.64 25.35
N ARG A 563 -2.05 12.95 25.56
CA ARG A 563 -2.87 13.93 24.84
C ARG A 563 -2.36 14.05 23.41
N ASN A 564 -3.28 14.06 22.46
CA ASN A 564 -3.01 14.28 21.04
C ASN A 564 -3.23 15.75 20.68
N ASP A 565 -2.28 16.37 19.99
CA ASP A 565 -2.44 17.71 19.44
C ASP A 565 -2.13 17.63 17.93
N ASP A 566 -3.15 17.44 17.08
CA ASP A 566 -3.05 17.30 15.61
C ASP A 566 -2.05 16.20 15.17
N GLY A 567 -2.23 15.01 15.73
CA GLY A 567 -1.37 13.85 15.48
C GLY A 567 -0.05 13.90 16.24
N ILE A 568 0.19 14.86 17.16
CA ILE A 568 1.39 14.91 18.00
C ILE A 568 1.04 14.59 19.45
N TYR A 569 1.49 13.44 19.93
CA TYR A 569 1.22 12.98 21.27
C TYR A 569 2.21 13.53 22.32
N LYS A 570 1.69 13.77 23.53
CA LYS A 570 2.46 14.09 24.75
C LYS A 570 1.90 13.35 25.97
N ASP A 571 2.77 12.74 26.77
CA ASP A 571 2.39 12.17 28.07
C ASP A 571 1.99 13.27 29.07
N VAL A 572 0.76 13.18 29.59
CA VAL A 572 0.15 14.10 30.55
C VAL A 572 -0.40 13.38 31.79
N ALA A 573 -0.14 12.08 31.96
CA ALA A 573 -0.76 11.25 33.00
C ALA A 573 -0.62 11.85 34.42
N GLY A 574 0.59 12.29 34.78
CA GLY A 574 0.85 12.87 36.10
C GLY A 574 0.28 14.28 36.28
N GLU A 575 0.03 15.01 35.18
CA GLU A 575 -0.58 16.35 35.23
C GLU A 575 -2.07 16.24 35.61
N VAL A 576 -2.74 15.17 35.17
CA VAL A 576 -4.19 14.97 35.36
C VAL A 576 -4.55 13.98 36.48
N GLY A 577 -3.55 13.32 37.09
CA GLY A 577 -3.75 12.40 38.21
C GLY A 577 -3.98 10.93 37.83
N LEU A 578 -3.53 10.53 36.64
CA LEU A 578 -3.65 9.17 36.09
C LEU A 578 -2.31 8.44 35.92
N ASP A 579 -1.22 8.90 36.55
CA ASP A 579 0.07 8.20 36.62
C ASP A 579 0.05 7.02 37.62
N LEU A 580 -0.92 6.15 37.44
CA LEU A 580 -1.31 5.11 38.38
C LEU A 580 -0.26 3.98 38.45
N PRO A 581 0.45 3.77 39.57
CA PRO A 581 1.50 2.76 39.64
C PRO A 581 0.95 1.34 39.80
N GLY A 582 1.36 0.37 39.01
CA GLY A 582 1.00 -1.02 39.26
C GLY A 582 0.76 -1.79 37.98
N THR A 583 -0.25 -2.66 37.98
CA THR A 583 -0.64 -3.42 36.79
C THR A 583 -2.07 -3.08 36.44
N THR A 584 -2.35 -2.62 35.24
CA THR A 584 -3.71 -2.37 34.73
C THR A 584 -3.98 -3.33 33.58
N LEU A 585 -5.08 -4.09 33.66
CA LEU A 585 -5.39 -5.19 32.74
C LEU A 585 -6.57 -4.90 31.82
N SER A 586 -7.38 -3.89 32.15
CA SER A 586 -8.60 -3.54 31.43
C SER A 586 -8.82 -2.04 31.57
N THR A 587 -9.21 -1.38 30.49
CA THR A 587 -9.51 0.06 30.49
C THR A 587 -10.66 0.37 29.55
N ALA A 588 -11.60 1.22 29.98
CA ALA A 588 -12.75 1.59 29.17
C ALA A 588 -13.17 3.04 29.46
N TRP A 589 -13.42 3.79 28.39
CA TRP A 589 -13.96 5.14 28.46
C TRP A 589 -15.49 5.12 28.42
N GLY A 590 -16.16 5.87 29.30
CA GLY A 590 -17.61 6.01 29.33
C GLY A 590 -18.04 7.26 30.10
N ASP A 591 -19.05 7.98 29.62
CA ASP A 591 -19.66 9.11 30.34
C ASP A 591 -20.70 8.57 31.33
N TYR A 592 -20.25 8.14 32.51
CA TYR A 592 -21.10 7.34 33.41
C TYR A 592 -22.16 8.18 34.13
N ASN A 593 -21.94 9.49 34.24
CA ASN A 593 -22.83 10.43 34.93
C ASN A 593 -23.58 11.35 33.96
N ASN A 594 -23.46 11.13 32.65
CA ASN A 594 -24.15 11.88 31.61
C ASN A 594 -23.87 13.39 31.70
N ASP A 595 -22.60 13.76 31.95
CA ASP A 595 -22.18 15.16 32.06
C ASP A 595 -21.45 15.70 30.81
N GLY A 596 -21.26 14.86 29.79
CA GLY A 596 -20.63 15.22 28.52
C GLY A 596 -19.10 15.16 28.55
N HIS A 597 -18.51 14.62 29.62
CA HIS A 597 -17.07 14.38 29.73
C HIS A 597 -16.79 12.88 29.85
N MET A 598 -15.82 12.40 29.06
CA MET A 598 -15.44 10.98 29.12
C MET A 598 -14.76 10.65 30.46
N ASP A 599 -15.31 9.69 31.19
CA ASP A 599 -14.73 9.13 32.40
C ASP A 599 -13.99 7.82 32.12
N LEU A 600 -13.09 7.45 33.03
CA LEU A 600 -12.20 6.32 32.84
C LEU A 600 -12.45 5.23 33.88
N PHE A 601 -12.79 4.03 33.41
CA PHE A 601 -12.71 2.81 34.21
C PHE A 601 -11.36 2.13 34.01
N VAL A 602 -10.69 1.77 35.10
CA VAL A 602 -9.51 0.89 35.08
C VAL A 602 -9.74 -0.35 35.93
N GLY A 603 -9.48 -1.51 35.36
CA GLY A 603 -9.73 -2.83 35.96
C GLY A 603 -8.47 -3.66 36.14
N GLY A 604 -8.50 -4.52 37.16
CA GLY A 604 -7.40 -5.46 37.42
C GLY A 604 -6.17 -4.83 38.05
N ARG A 605 -6.33 -3.66 38.68
CA ARG A 605 -5.26 -2.97 39.40
C ARG A 605 -4.77 -3.81 40.58
N THR A 606 -3.52 -4.25 40.51
CA THR A 606 -2.87 -4.93 41.64
C THR A 606 -2.45 -3.90 42.70
N LEU A 607 -3.31 -3.69 43.70
CA LEU A 607 -3.07 -2.84 44.88
C LEU A 607 -3.08 -3.72 46.13
N ASP A 608 -2.05 -3.63 46.98
CA ASP A 608 -1.94 -4.38 48.24
C ASP A 608 -2.21 -5.91 48.11
N SER A 609 -1.71 -6.51 47.02
CA SER A 609 -1.91 -7.94 46.67
C SER A 609 -3.34 -8.33 46.28
N LYS A 610 -4.23 -7.36 46.09
CA LYS A 610 -5.59 -7.54 45.56
C LYS A 610 -5.67 -7.00 44.15
N ASN A 611 -6.46 -7.64 43.30
CA ASN A 611 -6.81 -7.10 41.99
C ASN A 611 -8.18 -6.44 42.11
N VAL A 612 -8.20 -5.12 41.98
CA VAL A 612 -9.38 -4.26 42.16
C VAL A 612 -9.62 -3.40 40.92
N ASN A 613 -10.74 -2.69 40.89
CA ASN A 613 -10.99 -1.65 39.90
C ASN A 613 -10.90 -0.25 40.52
N GLN A 614 -10.77 0.76 39.67
CA GLN A 614 -11.04 2.15 39.99
C GLN A 614 -11.86 2.82 38.89
N VAL A 615 -12.64 3.82 39.27
CA VAL A 615 -13.44 4.67 38.39
C VAL A 615 -12.99 6.11 38.61
N PHE A 616 -12.60 6.78 37.54
CA PHE A 616 -12.09 8.13 37.55
C PHE A 616 -13.04 9.05 36.80
N ARG A 617 -13.65 9.99 37.54
CA ARG A 617 -14.47 11.04 36.93
C ARG A 617 -13.58 12.14 36.37
N ASN A 618 -13.83 12.58 35.15
CA ASN A 618 -13.27 13.81 34.60
C ASN A 618 -13.96 15.03 35.26
N ASP A 619 -13.22 15.88 35.97
CA ASP A 619 -13.82 17.00 36.72
C ASP A 619 -14.28 18.18 35.82
N GLY A 620 -14.22 18.00 34.50
CA GLY A 620 -14.63 18.94 33.47
C GLY A 620 -13.45 19.78 32.99
N ASP A 621 -13.15 19.70 31.69
CA ASP A 621 -11.97 20.26 30.95
C ASP A 621 -10.73 19.37 30.80
N GLY A 622 -10.79 18.12 31.25
CA GLY A 622 -9.71 17.13 31.08
C GLY A 622 -8.48 17.37 31.98
N LYS A 623 -8.42 18.45 32.76
CA LYS A 623 -7.21 18.77 33.55
C LYS A 623 -7.07 17.96 34.82
N ARG A 624 -8.11 17.25 35.25
CA ARG A 624 -8.09 16.48 36.49
C ARG A 624 -9.08 15.33 36.45
N PHE A 625 -8.60 14.17 36.89
CA PHE A 625 -9.42 13.01 37.19
C PHE A 625 -9.51 12.77 38.69
N THR A 626 -10.71 12.48 39.18
CA THR A 626 -10.98 12.18 40.59
C THR A 626 -11.46 10.73 40.74
N ASP A 627 -10.81 9.94 41.61
CA ASP A 627 -11.26 8.58 41.94
C ASP A 627 -12.60 8.64 42.70
N VAL A 628 -13.65 8.14 42.06
CA VAL A 628 -15.04 8.10 42.55
C VAL A 628 -15.51 6.67 42.82
N THR A 629 -14.62 5.68 42.83
CA THR A 629 -14.95 4.25 42.93
C THR A 629 -15.89 3.92 44.10
N ALA A 630 -15.60 4.46 45.28
CA ALA A 630 -16.42 4.25 46.47
C ALA A 630 -17.77 4.98 46.38
N GLU A 631 -17.83 6.09 45.65
CA GLU A 631 -19.04 6.89 45.48
C GLU A 631 -19.99 6.23 44.49
N THR A 632 -19.49 5.70 43.37
CA THR A 632 -20.31 5.05 42.33
C THR A 632 -20.87 3.71 42.78
N GLY A 633 -20.16 3.00 43.67
CA GLY A 633 -20.54 1.65 44.11
C GLY A 633 -20.03 0.53 43.21
N ILE A 634 -19.27 0.87 42.17
CA ILE A 634 -18.57 -0.08 41.31
C ILE A 634 -17.34 -0.59 42.06
N VAL A 635 -17.55 -1.52 43.00
CA VAL A 635 -16.47 -2.13 43.78
C VAL A 635 -16.42 -3.61 43.47
N ALA A 636 -15.36 -4.01 42.77
CA ALA A 636 -15.11 -5.40 42.41
C ALA A 636 -13.68 -5.83 42.76
N GLU A 637 -13.55 -7.10 43.13
CA GLU A 637 -12.27 -7.79 43.34
C GLU A 637 -12.28 -9.09 42.54
N GLY A 638 -11.20 -9.39 41.82
CA GLY A 638 -11.09 -10.58 40.99
C GLY A 638 -10.02 -10.51 39.89
N SER A 639 -9.97 -11.52 39.03
CA SER A 639 -9.11 -11.53 37.84
C SER A 639 -9.84 -10.88 36.66
N PHE A 640 -9.79 -9.55 36.61
CA PHE A 640 -10.35 -8.75 35.51
C PHE A 640 -9.69 -9.10 34.18
N ARG A 641 -10.50 -9.20 33.14
CA ARG A 641 -10.02 -9.41 31.76
C ARG A 641 -10.60 -8.43 30.75
N GLN A 642 -11.86 -8.04 30.93
CA GLN A 642 -12.51 -7.02 30.13
C GLN A 642 -13.54 -6.25 30.97
N SER A 643 -13.81 -5.01 30.56
CA SER A 643 -14.85 -4.13 31.06
C SER A 643 -15.51 -3.42 29.89
N SER A 644 -16.84 -3.30 29.86
CA SER A 644 -17.57 -2.63 28.77
C SER A 644 -18.64 -1.72 29.35
N TRP A 645 -18.61 -0.44 28.99
CA TRP A 645 -19.69 0.52 29.14
C TRP A 645 -20.72 0.30 28.04
N ILE A 646 -21.96 0.01 28.44
CA ILE A 646 -23.04 -0.43 27.56
C ILE A 646 -24.37 0.05 28.12
N ASP A 647 -25.37 0.30 27.28
CA ASP A 647 -26.74 0.65 27.70
C ASP A 647 -27.62 -0.58 27.46
N TYR A 648 -27.61 -1.56 28.38
CA TYR A 648 -28.24 -2.87 28.10
C TYR A 648 -29.78 -2.83 28.20
N ASP A 649 -30.33 -1.86 28.92
CA ASP A 649 -31.77 -1.69 29.13
C ASP A 649 -32.34 -0.48 28.36
N ASN A 650 -31.52 0.16 27.52
CA ASN A 650 -31.88 1.25 26.62
C ASN A 650 -32.43 2.49 27.36
N ASP A 651 -32.02 2.73 28.61
CA ASP A 651 -32.49 3.86 29.41
C ASP A 651 -31.65 5.15 29.22
N GLY A 652 -30.48 5.02 28.59
CA GLY A 652 -29.57 6.11 28.25
C GLY A 652 -28.53 6.45 29.31
N ASP A 653 -28.51 5.76 30.45
CA ASP A 653 -27.37 5.75 31.38
C ASP A 653 -26.45 4.56 31.04
N VAL A 654 -25.14 4.78 30.87
CA VAL A 654 -24.24 3.65 30.59
C VAL A 654 -24.03 2.78 31.83
N ASP A 655 -24.31 1.49 31.67
CA ASP A 655 -24.04 0.39 32.60
C ASP A 655 -22.63 -0.16 32.41
N LEU A 656 -22.16 -0.96 33.38
CA LEU A 656 -20.82 -1.56 33.31
C LEU A 656 -20.86 -3.08 33.43
N PHE A 657 -20.48 -3.76 32.35
CA PHE A 657 -20.17 -5.18 32.37
C PHE A 657 -18.69 -5.42 32.72
N ILE A 658 -18.41 -6.42 33.55
CA ILE A 658 -17.05 -6.84 33.90
C ILE A 658 -16.92 -8.35 33.77
N ALA A 659 -15.97 -8.77 32.94
CA ALA A 659 -15.59 -10.17 32.75
C ALA A 659 -14.51 -10.61 33.75
N PHE A 660 -14.74 -11.76 34.38
CA PHE A 660 -13.81 -12.37 35.31
C PHE A 660 -13.34 -13.73 34.84
N ARG A 661 -12.04 -13.99 34.99
CA ARG A 661 -11.47 -15.32 34.72
C ARG A 661 -11.63 -16.29 35.89
N ASN A 662 -11.89 -15.82 37.11
CA ASN A 662 -11.80 -16.65 38.32
C ASN A 662 -13.07 -16.65 39.19
N LYS A 663 -14.15 -16.06 38.72
CA LYS A 663 -15.44 -15.92 39.42
C LYS A 663 -16.53 -15.55 38.40
N PRO A 664 -17.81 -15.56 38.79
CA PRO A 664 -18.88 -15.09 37.93
C PRO A 664 -18.68 -13.66 37.40
N ASN A 665 -19.06 -13.43 36.15
CA ASN A 665 -19.15 -12.11 35.53
C ASN A 665 -20.13 -11.19 36.29
N THR A 666 -19.96 -9.88 36.13
CA THR A 666 -20.79 -8.88 36.80
C THR A 666 -21.36 -7.90 35.78
N LEU A 667 -22.62 -7.50 35.96
CA LEU A 667 -23.29 -6.42 35.25
C LEU A 667 -23.78 -5.43 36.30
N PHE A 668 -23.25 -4.22 36.28
CA PHE A 668 -23.65 -3.14 37.16
C PHE A 668 -24.62 -2.22 36.44
N GLN A 669 -25.88 -2.22 36.87
CA GLN A 669 -26.88 -1.30 36.36
C GLN A 669 -26.64 0.10 36.94
N ASN A 670 -26.58 1.11 36.08
CA ASN A 670 -26.49 2.51 36.44
C ASN A 670 -27.89 3.07 36.73
N ASN A 671 -28.00 3.87 37.78
CA ASN A 671 -29.23 4.58 38.13
C ASN A 671 -28.86 6.00 38.54
N GLY A 672 -28.55 6.86 37.57
CA GLY A 672 -28.10 8.24 37.81
C GLY A 672 -26.75 8.33 38.55
N GLY A 673 -25.76 7.56 38.11
CA GLY A 673 -24.39 7.53 38.65
C GLY A 673 -24.18 6.64 39.88
N LYS A 674 -25.19 5.83 40.25
CA LYS A 674 -25.11 4.82 41.31
C LYS A 674 -25.31 3.42 40.74
N PHE A 675 -24.40 2.53 41.05
CA PHE A 675 -24.32 1.22 40.39
C PHE A 675 -24.73 0.08 41.31
N THR A 676 -25.55 -0.83 40.78
CA THR A 676 -25.99 -2.04 41.48
C THR A 676 -25.70 -3.28 40.65
N ASN A 677 -25.11 -4.32 41.25
CA ASN A 677 -24.90 -5.59 40.56
C ASN A 677 -26.24 -6.33 40.34
N VAL A 678 -26.63 -6.48 39.08
CA VAL A 678 -27.86 -7.15 38.63
C VAL A 678 -27.61 -8.47 37.89
N ALA A 679 -26.34 -8.87 37.70
CA ALA A 679 -26.01 -10.04 36.90
C ALA A 679 -26.65 -11.36 37.38
N PRO A 680 -26.66 -11.70 38.68
CA PRO A 680 -27.32 -12.93 39.15
C PRO A 680 -28.83 -12.95 38.94
N GLN A 681 -29.48 -11.78 39.02
CA GLN A 681 -30.92 -11.64 38.83
C GLN A 681 -31.30 -11.82 37.37
N LEU A 682 -30.46 -11.28 36.46
CA LEU A 682 -30.68 -11.34 35.03
C LEU A 682 -30.11 -12.63 34.39
N GLY A 683 -29.22 -13.36 35.07
CA GLY A 683 -28.67 -14.64 34.58
C GLY A 683 -27.49 -14.50 33.61
N ILE A 684 -26.73 -13.40 33.71
CA ILE A 684 -25.49 -13.16 32.96
C ILE A 684 -24.23 -13.31 33.83
N ASP A 685 -24.39 -13.82 35.06
CA ASP A 685 -23.29 -14.15 35.99
C ASP A 685 -22.57 -15.45 35.58
N ASP A 686 -22.05 -15.48 34.36
CA ASP A 686 -21.33 -16.63 33.82
C ASP A 686 -20.09 -16.95 34.66
N SER A 687 -20.04 -18.18 35.16
CA SER A 687 -18.94 -18.68 36.01
C SER A 687 -17.79 -19.31 35.22
N ARG A 688 -17.95 -19.44 33.89
CA ARG A 688 -16.87 -19.86 32.99
C ARG A 688 -15.75 -18.81 32.96
N ARG A 689 -14.55 -19.25 32.59
CA ARG A 689 -13.33 -18.44 32.64
C ARG A 689 -13.29 -17.40 31.52
N THR A 690 -14.06 -16.32 31.69
CA THR A 690 -14.25 -15.29 30.67
C THR A 690 -13.01 -14.42 30.51
N VAL A 691 -12.60 -14.20 29.27
CA VAL A 691 -11.47 -13.34 28.90
C VAL A 691 -11.86 -12.22 27.95
N GLY A 692 -12.93 -12.40 27.18
CA GLY A 692 -13.49 -11.35 26.35
C GLY A 692 -15.01 -11.41 26.25
N ALA A 693 -15.62 -10.32 25.82
CA ALA A 693 -17.04 -10.12 25.59
C ALA A 693 -17.23 -9.18 24.39
N ALA A 694 -18.35 -9.31 23.69
CA ALA A 694 -18.76 -8.39 22.64
C ALA A 694 -20.28 -8.22 22.72
N TRP A 695 -20.74 -6.97 22.70
CA TRP A 695 -22.15 -6.62 22.85
C TRP A 695 -22.73 -6.08 21.54
N PHE A 696 -23.84 -6.68 21.11
CA PHE A 696 -24.56 -6.32 19.87
C PHE A 696 -25.95 -6.95 19.84
N ASP A 697 -26.85 -6.36 19.07
CA ASP A 697 -28.18 -6.89 18.80
C ASP A 697 -28.11 -7.93 17.65
N TYR A 698 -28.00 -9.22 17.98
CA TYR A 698 -27.78 -10.25 16.95
C TYR A 698 -29.07 -10.69 16.27
N ASP A 699 -30.21 -10.61 16.96
CA ASP A 699 -31.51 -11.03 16.45
C ASP A 699 -32.44 -9.88 15.98
N GLN A 700 -31.93 -8.66 16.05
CA GLN A 700 -32.54 -7.42 15.56
C GLN A 700 -33.82 -7.05 16.30
N ASP A 701 -33.87 -7.31 17.61
CA ASP A 701 -35.00 -6.96 18.45
C ASP A 701 -34.83 -5.62 19.20
N GLY A 702 -33.64 -5.03 19.12
CA GLY A 702 -33.28 -3.73 19.68
C GLY A 702 -32.61 -3.82 21.05
N ASP A 703 -32.47 -5.01 21.64
CA ASP A 703 -31.82 -5.22 22.92
C ASP A 703 -30.37 -5.74 22.71
N LEU A 704 -29.41 -5.21 23.47
CA LEU A 704 -28.01 -5.66 23.33
C LEU A 704 -27.82 -7.07 23.92
N ASP A 705 -27.36 -8.00 23.10
CA ASP A 705 -26.94 -9.34 23.49
C ASP A 705 -25.44 -9.40 23.77
N CYS A 706 -24.99 -10.43 24.49
CA CYS A 706 -23.59 -10.55 24.90
C CYS A 706 -22.97 -11.89 24.48
N PHE A 707 -21.99 -11.87 23.58
CA PHE A 707 -21.13 -13.03 23.33
C PHE A 707 -19.91 -12.97 24.23
N VAL A 708 -19.60 -14.05 24.96
CA VAL A 708 -18.42 -14.14 25.84
C VAL A 708 -17.45 -15.24 25.39
N ALA A 709 -16.18 -14.84 25.30
CA ALA A 709 -15.04 -15.71 25.00
C ALA A 709 -14.47 -16.30 26.30
N ASN A 710 -14.44 -17.63 26.37
CA ASN A 710 -13.98 -18.37 27.54
C ASN A 710 -12.69 -19.15 27.25
N MET A 711 -11.81 -19.24 28.25
CA MET A 711 -10.50 -19.90 28.16
C MET A 711 -10.45 -21.28 28.82
N ASP A 712 -9.28 -21.93 28.69
CA ASP A 712 -8.88 -23.15 29.39
C ASP A 712 -9.86 -24.33 29.20
N GLY A 713 -10.43 -24.45 28.01
CA GLY A 713 -11.31 -25.53 27.58
C GLY A 713 -12.79 -25.28 27.80
N ASP A 714 -13.17 -24.18 28.46
CA ASP A 714 -14.57 -23.81 28.64
C ASP A 714 -15.22 -23.44 27.31
N ALA A 715 -16.51 -23.79 27.17
CA ALA A 715 -17.33 -23.36 26.04
C ALA A 715 -17.60 -21.86 26.12
N ASN A 716 -17.60 -21.17 24.98
CA ASN A 716 -18.02 -19.77 24.90
C ASN A 716 -19.52 -19.65 25.28
N GLY A 717 -19.91 -18.48 25.78
CA GLY A 717 -21.31 -18.16 26.09
C GLY A 717 -21.86 -17.16 25.07
N PHE A 718 -23.17 -17.20 24.83
CA PHE A 718 -23.85 -16.22 24.01
C PHE A 718 -25.20 -15.94 24.62
N PHE A 719 -25.32 -14.81 25.30
CA PHE A 719 -26.45 -14.45 26.13
C PHE A 719 -27.40 -13.53 25.38
N ARG A 720 -28.56 -14.05 24.98
CA ARG A 720 -29.63 -13.23 24.41
C ARG A 720 -30.35 -12.46 25.50
N ASN A 721 -30.53 -11.16 25.32
CA ASN A 721 -31.25 -10.27 26.23
C ASN A 721 -32.74 -10.21 25.86
N ASP A 722 -33.62 -10.72 26.72
CA ASP A 722 -35.08 -10.57 26.56
C ASP A 722 -35.63 -9.46 27.50
N GLN A 723 -34.81 -8.44 27.80
CA GLN A 723 -34.97 -7.32 28.78
C GLN A 723 -35.03 -7.74 30.25
N THR A 724 -35.78 -8.79 30.53
CA THR A 724 -36.02 -9.30 31.88
C THR A 724 -35.01 -10.35 32.32
N LYS A 725 -34.27 -10.91 31.35
CA LYS A 725 -33.33 -12.00 31.57
C LYS A 725 -32.40 -12.19 30.36
N PHE A 726 -31.17 -12.61 30.65
CA PHE A 726 -30.24 -13.18 29.69
C PHE A 726 -30.36 -14.71 29.60
N THR A 727 -30.39 -15.24 28.38
CA THR A 727 -30.45 -16.68 28.11
C THR A 727 -29.25 -17.12 27.29
N ASP A 728 -28.46 -18.09 27.79
CA ASP A 728 -27.33 -18.64 27.00
C ASP A 728 -27.84 -19.50 25.83
N VAL A 729 -27.64 -18.99 24.62
CA VAL A 729 -28.01 -19.57 23.33
C VAL A 729 -26.82 -20.09 22.52
N ALA A 730 -25.58 -20.06 23.04
CA ALA A 730 -24.37 -20.40 22.28
C ALA A 730 -24.44 -21.75 21.55
N LYS A 731 -25.02 -22.76 22.22
CA LYS A 731 -25.17 -24.10 21.65
C LYS A 731 -26.23 -24.17 20.54
N SER A 732 -27.32 -23.43 20.67
CA SER A 732 -28.37 -23.39 19.64
C SER A 732 -27.96 -22.57 18.43
N THR A 733 -27.11 -21.57 18.63
CA THR A 733 -26.57 -20.72 17.56
C THR A 733 -25.34 -21.34 16.88
N GLY A 734 -24.66 -22.30 17.55
CA GLY A 734 -23.52 -23.06 17.01
C GLY A 734 -22.17 -22.40 17.23
N THR A 735 -22.08 -21.47 18.18
CA THR A 735 -20.89 -20.63 18.43
C THR A 735 -20.09 -21.04 19.67
N GLU A 736 -20.56 -22.04 20.43
CA GLU A 736 -20.01 -22.40 21.75
C GLU A 736 -18.57 -22.90 21.69
N ASN A 737 -18.13 -23.41 20.55
CA ASN A 737 -16.77 -23.91 20.36
C ASN A 737 -15.77 -22.83 19.94
N GLY A 738 -16.24 -21.67 19.47
CA GLY A 738 -15.38 -20.59 19.00
C GLY A 738 -14.38 -20.97 17.88
N GLY A 739 -14.48 -22.14 17.24
CA GLY A 739 -13.55 -22.61 16.20
C GLY A 739 -12.53 -23.65 16.67
N ARG A 740 -12.50 -23.98 17.97
CA ARG A 740 -11.54 -24.91 18.58
C ARG A 740 -12.23 -26.09 19.28
N ALA A 741 -11.44 -27.08 19.68
CA ALA A 741 -11.93 -28.17 20.51
C ALA A 741 -12.19 -27.71 21.96
N LEU A 742 -13.27 -28.22 22.56
CA LEU A 742 -13.64 -27.96 23.95
C LEU A 742 -13.04 -28.99 24.92
N GLY A 743 -12.92 -28.62 26.19
CA GLY A 743 -12.52 -29.50 27.30
C GLY A 743 -11.02 -29.69 27.51
N SER A 744 -10.16 -29.06 26.69
CA SER A 744 -8.70 -29.03 26.90
C SER A 744 -8.28 -27.70 27.49
N GLU A 745 -7.50 -27.71 28.56
CA GLU A 745 -6.94 -26.49 29.18
C GLU A 745 -5.96 -25.74 28.28
N ASP A 746 -5.46 -26.38 27.22
CA ASP A 746 -4.57 -25.75 26.23
C ASP A 746 -5.31 -24.84 25.23
N TYR A 747 -6.64 -24.88 25.21
CA TYR A 747 -7.49 -24.23 24.22
C TYR A 747 -8.39 -23.16 24.85
N GLY A 748 -8.62 -22.05 24.16
CA GLY A 748 -9.43 -20.94 24.66
C GLY A 748 -9.76 -19.91 23.59
N SER A 749 -10.87 -19.17 23.75
CA SER A 749 -11.10 -17.93 23.01
C SER A 749 -10.61 -16.80 23.88
N VAL A 750 -9.93 -15.85 23.26
CA VAL A 750 -9.38 -14.69 23.97
C VAL A 750 -10.25 -13.48 23.67
N ARG A 751 -10.24 -13.04 22.42
CA ARG A 751 -10.96 -11.85 21.97
C ARG A 751 -12.02 -12.23 20.94
N PRO A 752 -13.31 -12.00 21.25
CA PRO A 752 -14.35 -11.96 20.22
C PRO A 752 -14.36 -10.59 19.56
N SER A 753 -14.58 -10.53 18.25
CA SER A 753 -14.82 -9.26 17.55
C SER A 753 -15.95 -9.39 16.54
N LEU A 754 -16.60 -8.27 16.27
CA LEU A 754 -17.82 -8.19 15.47
C LEU A 754 -17.54 -7.48 14.16
N VAL A 755 -18.07 -7.99 13.06
CA VAL A 755 -17.87 -7.43 11.72
C VAL A 755 -18.97 -7.91 10.77
N ASP A 756 -19.33 -7.13 9.76
CA ASP A 756 -20.04 -7.62 8.58
C ASP A 756 -19.00 -7.87 7.48
N TYR A 757 -18.31 -9.01 7.52
CA TYR A 757 -17.10 -9.19 6.68
C TYR A 757 -17.43 -9.37 5.20
N ASP A 758 -18.67 -9.75 4.87
CA ASP A 758 -19.12 -9.95 3.50
C ASP A 758 -20.17 -8.94 3.02
N ASN A 759 -20.40 -7.88 3.81
CA ASN A 759 -21.31 -6.77 3.54
C ASN A 759 -22.75 -7.24 3.22
N ASP A 760 -23.21 -8.32 3.88
CA ASP A 760 -24.56 -8.84 3.71
C ASP A 760 -25.60 -8.18 4.65
N GLY A 761 -25.13 -7.29 5.53
CA GLY A 761 -25.94 -6.50 6.44
C GLY A 761 -26.27 -7.21 7.75
N LYS A 762 -25.57 -8.32 8.05
CA LYS A 762 -25.63 -9.04 9.30
C LYS A 762 -24.25 -9.07 9.96
N ILE A 763 -24.24 -8.89 11.27
CA ILE A 763 -23.01 -8.92 12.05
C ILE A 763 -22.61 -10.38 12.29
N ASP A 764 -21.36 -10.69 11.93
CA ASP A 764 -20.65 -11.94 12.12
C ASP A 764 -19.76 -11.87 13.37
N ILE A 765 -19.34 -13.04 13.87
CA ILE A 765 -18.46 -13.14 15.04
C ILE A 765 -17.12 -13.76 14.64
N TYR A 766 -16.04 -13.07 14.95
CA TYR A 766 -14.69 -13.62 14.89
C TYR A 766 -14.16 -13.95 16.28
N THR A 767 -13.39 -15.02 16.40
CA THR A 767 -12.77 -15.44 17.66
C THR A 767 -11.28 -15.71 17.46
N ALA A 768 -10.45 -14.86 18.07
CA ALA A 768 -9.03 -15.13 18.25
C ALA A 768 -8.86 -16.21 19.33
N ASN A 769 -8.12 -17.27 19.00
CA ASN A 769 -8.04 -18.46 19.84
C ASN A 769 -6.61 -18.85 20.21
N TYR A 770 -6.53 -19.55 21.35
CA TYR A 770 -5.53 -20.59 21.55
C TYR A 770 -6.12 -21.86 20.93
N GLY A 771 -5.57 -22.27 19.79
CA GLY A 771 -6.15 -23.21 18.84
C GLY A 771 -6.53 -22.53 17.51
N PRO A 772 -7.24 -23.23 16.61
CA PRO A 772 -7.70 -22.66 15.34
C PRO A 772 -8.66 -21.50 15.57
N ASN A 773 -8.46 -20.34 14.94
CA ASN A 773 -9.41 -19.21 15.01
C ASN A 773 -10.78 -19.57 14.41
N GLY A 774 -11.82 -18.85 14.83
CA GLY A 774 -13.18 -18.99 14.30
C GLY A 774 -13.66 -17.74 13.57
N LEU A 775 -14.47 -17.93 12.53
CA LEU A 775 -15.20 -16.89 11.82
C LEU A 775 -16.60 -17.43 11.58
N PHE A 776 -17.55 -16.96 12.38
CA PHE A 776 -18.92 -17.41 12.46
C PHE A 776 -19.80 -16.46 11.65
N ARG A 777 -20.15 -16.88 10.43
CA ARG A 777 -21.03 -16.13 9.56
C ARG A 777 -22.48 -16.23 10.06
N ASN A 778 -23.14 -15.10 10.24
CA ASN A 778 -24.55 -15.02 10.61
C ASN A 778 -25.45 -15.40 9.41
N ILE A 779 -26.18 -16.50 9.55
CA ILE A 779 -26.97 -17.03 8.43
C ILE A 779 -28.38 -16.42 8.39
N ASP A 780 -29.01 -16.26 9.55
CA ASP A 780 -30.44 -15.96 9.64
C ASP A 780 -30.85 -15.24 10.94
N ASN A 781 -29.90 -14.56 11.60
CA ASN A 781 -30.07 -13.88 12.90
C ASN A 781 -30.51 -14.84 14.02
N LYS A 782 -30.22 -16.14 13.85
CA LYS A 782 -30.56 -17.21 14.79
C LYS A 782 -29.48 -18.29 14.88
N SER A 783 -28.74 -18.46 13.79
CA SER A 783 -27.69 -19.46 13.67
C SER A 783 -26.48 -18.89 12.95
N PHE A 784 -25.33 -19.44 13.31
CA PHE A 784 -24.06 -19.07 12.73
C PHE A 784 -23.37 -20.29 12.13
N GLN A 785 -22.63 -20.07 11.05
CA GLN A 785 -21.81 -21.09 10.41
C GLN A 785 -20.33 -20.70 10.55
N ASN A 786 -19.51 -21.59 11.12
CA ASN A 786 -18.07 -21.39 11.10
C ASN A 786 -17.53 -21.61 9.68
N VAL A 787 -17.00 -20.56 9.07
CA VAL A 787 -16.41 -20.52 7.73
C VAL A 787 -14.89 -20.27 7.76
N ALA A 788 -14.26 -20.24 8.96
CA ALA A 788 -12.84 -19.92 9.09
C ALA A 788 -11.92 -20.81 8.24
N GLU A 789 -12.18 -22.12 8.17
CA GLU A 789 -11.36 -23.04 7.38
C GLU A 789 -11.51 -22.77 5.87
N GLU A 790 -12.75 -22.56 5.40
CA GLU A 790 -13.04 -22.19 4.00
C GLU A 790 -12.36 -20.88 3.61
N LYS A 791 -12.33 -19.91 4.55
CA LYS A 791 -11.81 -18.57 4.34
C LYS A 791 -10.31 -18.42 4.60
N GLY A 792 -9.63 -19.51 5.00
CA GLY A 792 -8.19 -19.52 5.26
C GLY A 792 -7.77 -18.89 6.60
N LEU A 793 -8.71 -18.71 7.53
CA LEU A 793 -8.48 -18.05 8.82
C LEU A 793 -8.37 -19.02 10.02
N ALA A 794 -8.70 -20.31 9.86
CA ALA A 794 -8.62 -21.33 10.92
C ALA A 794 -7.17 -21.75 11.25
N ILE A 795 -6.32 -20.79 11.58
CA ILE A 795 -4.91 -20.99 11.84
C ILE A 795 -4.73 -21.51 13.26
N ASP A 796 -4.18 -22.71 13.38
CA ASP A 796 -3.93 -23.35 14.67
C ASP A 796 -2.67 -22.76 15.33
N SER A 797 -2.86 -21.81 16.25
CA SER A 797 -1.77 -21.10 16.92
C SER A 797 -2.25 -20.55 18.28
N ARG A 798 -1.57 -19.53 18.83
CA ARG A 798 -2.04 -18.77 20.00
C ARG A 798 -2.13 -17.30 19.68
N TYR A 799 -3.35 -16.79 19.64
CA TYR A 799 -3.68 -15.41 19.33
C TYR A 799 -4.41 -14.75 20.49
N ASP A 800 -4.08 -13.51 20.81
CA ASP A 800 -4.74 -12.76 21.88
C ASP A 800 -5.76 -11.75 21.36
N THR A 801 -5.57 -11.23 20.14
CA THR A 801 -6.45 -10.23 19.52
C THR A 801 -6.83 -10.60 18.09
N GLY A 802 -8.01 -10.13 17.66
CA GLY A 802 -8.41 -10.04 16.27
C GLY A 802 -9.27 -8.78 16.09
N THR A 803 -8.83 -7.83 15.26
CA THR A 803 -9.51 -6.55 15.05
C THR A 803 -9.72 -6.27 13.56
N TRP A 804 -10.82 -5.58 13.25
CA TRP A 804 -11.29 -5.36 11.88
C TRP A 804 -11.18 -3.89 11.48
N GLY A 805 -10.71 -3.64 10.27
CA GLY A 805 -10.55 -2.30 9.72
C GLY A 805 -10.29 -2.36 8.22
N ASP A 806 -10.85 -1.44 7.46
CA ASP A 806 -10.61 -1.31 6.02
C ASP A 806 -9.32 -0.50 5.80
N TYR A 807 -8.17 -1.16 5.85
CA TYR A 807 -6.87 -0.46 5.88
C TYR A 807 -6.57 0.26 4.55
N ASP A 808 -7.28 -0.09 3.48
CA ASP A 808 -7.03 0.39 2.13
C ASP A 808 -8.18 1.22 1.53
N ASN A 809 -9.19 1.52 2.36
CA ASN A 809 -10.40 2.27 2.04
C ASN A 809 -11.16 1.74 0.81
N ASN A 810 -11.26 0.41 0.64
CA ASN A 810 -11.98 -0.21 -0.48
C ASN A 810 -13.46 -0.54 -0.20
N GLY A 811 -13.92 -0.35 1.04
CA GLY A 811 -15.28 -0.63 1.52
C GLY A 811 -15.50 -2.05 2.05
N ILE A 812 -14.45 -2.87 2.19
CA ILE A 812 -14.52 -4.24 2.71
C ILE A 812 -13.59 -4.34 3.94
N PRO A 813 -14.09 -4.73 5.12
CA PRO A 813 -13.26 -4.84 6.31
C PRO A 813 -12.17 -5.91 6.18
N ASP A 814 -10.94 -5.56 6.53
CA ASP A 814 -9.79 -6.45 6.64
C ASP A 814 -9.54 -6.86 8.10
N LEU A 815 -8.73 -7.91 8.31
CA LEU A 815 -8.51 -8.49 9.63
C LEU A 815 -7.03 -8.42 10.04
N TYR A 816 -6.76 -7.82 11.20
CA TYR A 816 -5.48 -7.97 11.89
C TYR A 816 -5.60 -8.94 13.06
N VAL A 817 -4.65 -9.87 13.19
CA VAL A 817 -4.58 -10.86 14.27
C VAL A 817 -3.18 -10.87 14.85
N ASN A 818 -3.05 -10.73 16.17
CA ASN A 818 -1.74 -10.73 16.84
C ASN A 818 -1.51 -12.06 17.58
N GLY A 819 -0.30 -12.60 17.46
CA GLY A 819 0.15 -13.78 18.18
C GLY A 819 0.55 -13.47 19.61
N THR A 820 0.41 -14.44 20.51
CA THR A 820 0.84 -14.32 21.91
C THR A 820 2.37 -14.24 22.02
N VAL A 821 2.88 -13.46 22.97
CA VAL A 821 4.32 -13.23 23.12
C VAL A 821 4.81 -13.70 24.50
N SER A 822 4.84 -15.03 24.70
CA SER A 822 5.29 -15.70 25.94
C SER A 822 6.82 -15.70 26.14
N ARG A 823 7.38 -15.92 27.35
CA ARG A 823 8.84 -15.77 27.63
C ARG A 823 9.82 -16.40 26.62
N ASN A 824 9.45 -17.50 25.94
CA ASN A 824 10.34 -18.20 25.00
C ASN A 824 9.80 -18.29 23.56
N THR A 825 8.57 -17.83 23.30
CA THR A 825 7.90 -18.01 22.00
C THR A 825 7.11 -16.75 21.66
N ALA A 826 7.31 -16.23 20.44
CA ALA A 826 6.44 -15.23 19.82
C ALA A 826 5.70 -15.94 18.68
N TYR A 827 4.37 -15.95 18.73
CA TYR A 827 3.55 -16.44 17.62
C TYR A 827 3.43 -15.35 16.56
N GLU A 828 3.19 -15.75 15.31
CA GLU A 828 3.21 -14.84 14.17
C GLU A 828 1.95 -13.95 14.12
N ASP A 829 2.14 -12.69 13.76
CA ASP A 829 1.07 -11.71 13.51
C ASP A 829 0.62 -11.78 12.03
N TYR A 830 -0.66 -11.49 11.81
CA TYR A 830 -1.28 -11.54 10.50
C TYR A 830 -2.07 -10.26 10.20
N LEU A 831 -1.79 -9.62 9.07
CA LEU A 831 -2.72 -8.71 8.41
C LEU A 831 -3.30 -9.45 7.20
N PHE A 832 -4.60 -9.64 7.21
CA PHE A 832 -5.36 -10.35 6.19
C PHE A 832 -6.22 -9.39 5.41
N GLN A 833 -5.94 -9.27 4.12
CA GLN A 833 -6.83 -8.56 3.22
C GLN A 833 -8.03 -9.44 2.87
N ASN A 834 -9.23 -8.88 3.01
CA ASN A 834 -10.46 -9.53 2.65
C ASN A 834 -10.72 -9.37 1.15
N THR A 835 -11.01 -10.49 0.48
CA THR A 835 -11.31 -10.53 -0.95
C THR A 835 -12.58 -11.32 -1.20
N SER A 836 -13.15 -11.23 -2.40
CA SER A 836 -14.35 -11.98 -2.77
C SER A 836 -14.23 -13.51 -2.62
N GLU A 837 -13.01 -14.06 -2.57
CA GLU A 837 -12.75 -15.50 -2.47
C GLU A 837 -12.34 -15.93 -1.06
N GLY A 838 -11.97 -15.01 -0.16
CA GLY A 838 -11.43 -15.30 1.17
C GLY A 838 -10.36 -14.30 1.58
N PHE A 839 -9.53 -14.66 2.55
CA PHE A 839 -8.53 -13.77 3.13
C PHE A 839 -7.11 -14.07 2.61
N ILE A 840 -6.35 -13.01 2.30
CA ILE A 840 -4.97 -13.11 1.82
C ILE A 840 -4.03 -12.48 2.84
N ASN A 841 -3.02 -13.22 3.28
CA ASN A 841 -1.98 -12.70 4.18
C ASN A 841 -1.11 -11.66 3.45
N ILE A 842 -1.10 -10.44 3.97
CA ILE A 842 -0.34 -9.28 3.48
C ILE A 842 0.54 -8.65 4.58
N THR A 843 0.82 -9.37 5.68
CA THR A 843 1.51 -8.80 6.85
C THR A 843 2.81 -8.10 6.48
N PRO A 844 2.93 -6.77 6.73
CA PRO A 844 4.15 -6.04 6.47
C PRO A 844 5.22 -6.40 7.51
N GLU A 845 6.50 -6.34 7.11
CA GLU A 845 7.63 -6.68 8.00
C GLU A 845 7.67 -5.82 9.27
N ILE A 846 7.18 -4.58 9.21
CA ILE A 846 7.11 -3.71 10.39
C ILE A 846 6.15 -4.26 11.45
N MET A 847 5.05 -4.92 11.07
CA MET A 847 4.14 -5.56 12.03
C MET A 847 4.73 -6.87 12.57
N LYS A 848 5.50 -7.62 11.77
CA LYS A 848 6.18 -8.85 12.23
C LYS A 848 7.31 -8.61 13.22
N ALA A 849 8.02 -7.49 13.10
CA ALA A 849 9.25 -7.22 13.86
C ALA A 849 9.00 -6.78 15.32
N ASN A 850 7.77 -6.41 15.65
CA ASN A 850 7.48 -5.51 16.75
C ASN A 850 7.10 -6.20 18.07
N ASN A 851 7.04 -7.54 18.12
CA ASN A 851 6.70 -8.31 19.34
C ASN A 851 5.43 -7.79 20.05
N SER A 852 4.43 -7.37 19.28
CA SER A 852 3.16 -6.88 19.78
C SER A 852 2.37 -8.02 20.45
N ASP A 853 1.70 -7.72 21.55
CA ASP A 853 1.02 -8.73 22.37
C ASP A 853 -0.23 -8.12 23.03
N HIS A 854 -1.26 -8.93 23.26
CA HIS A 854 -2.55 -8.63 23.90
C HIS A 854 -3.51 -7.72 23.10
N GLY A 855 -3.13 -6.49 22.80
CA GLY A 855 -4.01 -5.43 22.29
C GLY A 855 -3.64 -4.91 20.90
N ALA A 856 -4.66 -4.76 20.05
CA ALA A 856 -4.59 -4.04 18.77
C ALA A 856 -5.88 -3.24 18.54
N GLN A 857 -5.75 -2.06 17.94
CA GLN A 857 -6.87 -1.18 17.56
C GLN A 857 -6.57 -0.46 16.25
N TRP A 858 -7.57 -0.36 15.39
CA TRP A 858 -7.59 0.56 14.26
C TRP A 858 -8.08 1.91 14.74
N VAL A 859 -7.47 2.99 14.25
CA VAL A 859 -7.81 4.37 14.62
C VAL A 859 -7.28 5.31 13.53
N ASP A 860 -8.00 6.38 13.19
CA ASP A 860 -7.45 7.49 12.40
C ASP A 860 -6.99 8.57 13.39
N PHE A 861 -5.74 8.48 13.88
CA PHE A 861 -5.28 9.31 14.99
C PHE A 861 -4.75 10.68 14.55
N ASP A 862 -4.45 10.86 13.27
CA ASP A 862 -3.99 12.13 12.72
C ASP A 862 -4.97 12.76 11.71
N ASN A 863 -6.20 12.24 11.69
CA ASN A 863 -7.35 12.77 10.94
C ASN A 863 -7.05 12.96 9.44
N ASP A 864 -6.21 12.09 8.86
CA ASP A 864 -5.87 12.14 7.44
C ASP A 864 -6.80 11.29 6.55
N GLY A 865 -7.65 10.48 7.20
CA GLY A 865 -8.67 9.63 6.61
C GLY A 865 -8.21 8.18 6.36
N ASP A 866 -6.95 7.87 6.65
CA ASP A 866 -6.42 6.50 6.68
C ASP A 866 -6.66 5.85 8.04
N LEU A 867 -7.00 4.56 8.06
CA LEU A 867 -6.95 3.80 9.31
C LEU A 867 -5.50 3.47 9.65
N ASP A 868 -5.03 3.98 10.78
CA ASP A 868 -3.77 3.67 11.44
C ASP A 868 -3.94 2.53 12.45
N MET A 869 -2.83 2.03 12.99
CA MET A 869 -2.84 0.92 13.94
C MET A 869 -2.11 1.25 15.24
N ALA A 870 -2.77 0.99 16.37
CA ALA A 870 -2.18 1.01 17.70
C ALA A 870 -2.01 -0.42 18.24
N LEU A 871 -0.80 -0.80 18.64
CA LEU A 871 -0.46 -2.14 19.12
C LEU A 871 0.23 -2.09 20.49
N THR A 872 -0.29 -2.84 21.46
CA THR A 872 0.38 -2.97 22.77
C THR A 872 1.59 -3.90 22.69
N GLY A 873 2.52 -3.74 23.63
CA GLY A 873 3.75 -4.52 23.74
C GLY A 873 3.94 -5.00 25.18
N ALA A 874 3.44 -6.18 25.52
CA ALA A 874 3.36 -6.68 26.89
C ALA A 874 4.71 -7.07 27.52
N ARG A 875 5.78 -7.23 26.72
CA ARG A 875 7.12 -7.59 27.22
C ARG A 875 7.94 -6.39 27.67
N GLU A 876 8.81 -6.63 28.64
CA GLU A 876 9.88 -5.72 29.04
C GLU A 876 10.84 -5.53 27.85
N GLY A 877 10.96 -4.30 27.35
CA GLY A 877 11.75 -3.96 26.15
C GLY A 877 11.03 -4.13 24.80
N ALA A 878 9.74 -4.48 24.78
CA ALA A 878 8.89 -4.21 23.62
C ALA A 878 8.52 -2.70 23.59
N MET A 879 7.83 -2.26 22.53
CA MET A 879 7.33 -0.88 22.38
C MET A 879 5.80 -0.89 22.30
N HIS A 880 5.15 0.19 22.71
CA HIS A 880 3.78 0.45 22.29
C HIS A 880 3.84 1.05 20.88
N HIS A 881 3.23 0.43 19.88
CA HIS A 881 3.41 0.86 18.49
C HIS A 881 2.22 1.69 18.05
N LEU A 882 2.47 2.94 17.65
CA LEU A 882 1.58 3.66 16.75
C LEU A 882 2.15 3.56 15.34
N LEU A 883 1.38 2.98 14.43
CA LEU A 883 1.75 2.75 13.03
C LEU A 883 0.85 3.61 12.16
N LYS A 884 1.42 4.69 11.63
CA LYS A 884 0.74 5.55 10.64
C LYS A 884 0.64 4.82 9.31
N ASN A 885 -0.57 4.69 8.78
CA ASN A 885 -0.84 4.27 7.41
C ASN A 885 -0.62 5.46 6.46
N GLY A 886 -0.20 5.16 5.23
CA GLY A 886 0.24 6.19 4.29
C GLY A 886 -0.35 5.96 2.92
N LEU A 887 -1.67 5.85 2.84
CA LEU A 887 -2.34 5.72 1.56
C LEU A 887 -2.07 6.97 0.73
N SER A 888 -2.19 6.82 -0.59
CA SER A 888 -2.13 8.01 -1.44
C SER A 888 -3.41 8.84 -1.25
N ASN A 889 -3.32 10.15 -1.52
CA ASN A 889 -4.48 11.06 -1.44
C ASN A 889 -5.69 10.59 -2.27
N ASP A 890 -5.48 9.74 -3.27
CA ASP A 890 -6.54 9.15 -4.10
C ASP A 890 -7.43 8.18 -3.28
N TYR A 891 -6.92 7.58 -2.20
CA TYR A 891 -7.62 6.61 -1.33
C TYR A 891 -7.86 7.12 0.10
N ALA A 892 -6.97 7.97 0.65
CA ALA A 892 -7.06 8.41 2.03
C ALA A 892 -8.38 9.12 2.39
N ARG A 893 -9.03 9.74 1.40
CA ARG A 893 -10.25 10.53 1.62
C ARG A 893 -11.54 9.81 1.23
N GLN A 894 -11.51 8.47 1.21
CA GLN A 894 -12.65 7.64 0.86
C GLN A 894 -13.36 7.00 2.08
N SER A 895 -13.05 7.46 3.29
CA SER A 895 -13.65 7.00 4.54
C SER A 895 -14.70 7.98 5.09
N LEU A 896 -15.52 7.50 6.04
CA LEU A 896 -16.46 8.32 6.82
C LEU A 896 -16.32 7.97 8.30
N LYS A 897 -15.95 8.96 9.11
CA LYS A 897 -16.02 8.87 10.58
C LYS A 897 -17.43 9.23 11.04
N VAL A 898 -18.06 8.36 11.83
CA VAL A 898 -19.43 8.55 12.32
C VAL A 898 -19.42 8.52 13.84
N LEU A 899 -19.83 9.62 14.46
CA LEU A 899 -20.02 9.70 15.91
C LEU A 899 -21.47 9.36 16.27
N VAL A 900 -21.69 8.49 17.24
CA VAL A 900 -23.02 8.11 17.72
C VAL A 900 -23.23 8.66 19.13
N LEU A 901 -24.13 9.62 19.25
CA LEU A 901 -24.45 10.33 20.49
C LEU A 901 -25.96 10.33 20.75
N ASP A 902 -26.35 10.58 21.99
CA ASP A 902 -27.75 10.84 22.34
C ASP A 902 -28.21 12.26 21.91
N GLY A 903 -29.45 12.63 22.27
CA GLY A 903 -30.03 13.93 21.93
C GLY A 903 -29.37 15.14 22.63
N ASN A 904 -28.55 14.91 23.65
CA ASN A 904 -27.79 15.92 24.38
C ASN A 904 -26.31 15.95 23.98
N GLY A 905 -25.85 15.00 23.17
CA GLY A 905 -24.47 14.89 22.72
C GLY A 905 -23.61 13.95 23.57
N HIS A 906 -24.20 13.06 24.36
CA HIS A 906 -23.49 12.15 25.27
C HIS A 906 -23.19 10.79 24.63
N TYR A 907 -22.13 10.14 25.12
CA TYR A 907 -21.59 8.88 24.63
C TYR A 907 -22.23 7.66 25.29
N THR A 908 -23.50 7.38 24.97
CA THR A 908 -24.31 6.37 25.68
C THR A 908 -24.78 5.19 24.82
N ARG A 909 -24.31 5.09 23.57
CA ARG A 909 -24.87 4.20 22.54
C ARG A 909 -23.88 3.18 22.02
N ALA A 910 -22.93 2.74 22.84
CA ALA A 910 -22.00 1.66 22.48
C ALA A 910 -22.75 0.38 22.08
N GLY A 911 -22.27 -0.33 21.06
CA GLY A 911 -22.98 -1.47 20.46
C GLY A 911 -23.99 -1.07 19.38
N SER A 912 -24.17 0.23 19.11
CA SER A 912 -25.00 0.69 18.00
C SER A 912 -24.42 0.30 16.65
N GLU A 913 -25.30 -0.19 15.77
CA GLU A 913 -24.98 -0.49 14.38
C GLU A 913 -25.11 0.76 13.50
N VAL A 914 -24.08 1.06 12.72
CA VAL A 914 -24.06 2.11 11.70
C VAL A 914 -24.09 1.47 10.32
N ARG A 915 -25.16 1.74 9.55
CA ARG A 915 -25.32 1.24 8.18
C ARG A 915 -25.23 2.37 7.17
N LEU A 916 -24.31 2.26 6.22
CA LEU A 916 -24.15 3.22 5.12
C LEU A 916 -24.86 2.72 3.87
N TYR A 917 -25.70 3.57 3.27
CA TYR A 917 -26.42 3.25 2.04
C TYR A 917 -26.06 4.20 0.90
N LYS A 918 -26.06 3.69 -0.33
CA LYS A 918 -25.89 4.53 -1.52
C LYS A 918 -27.05 5.51 -1.66
N LYS A 919 -26.71 6.80 -1.81
CA LYS A 919 -27.66 7.92 -1.89
C LYS A 919 -28.84 7.62 -2.82
N GLY A 920 -30.05 7.76 -2.30
CA GLY A 920 -31.30 7.55 -3.04
C GLY A 920 -31.69 6.08 -3.25
N THR A 921 -30.98 5.14 -2.64
CA THR A 921 -31.23 3.70 -2.75
C THR A 921 -31.21 3.02 -1.38
N ARG A 922 -31.57 1.73 -1.34
CA ARG A 922 -31.37 0.84 -0.17
C ARG A 922 -30.19 -0.12 -0.37
N GLN A 923 -29.31 0.18 -1.33
CA GLN A 923 -28.08 -0.59 -1.51
C GLN A 923 -27.14 -0.28 -0.35
N LEU A 924 -26.87 -1.29 0.49
CA LEU A 924 -25.87 -1.22 1.55
C LEU A 924 -24.48 -1.08 0.94
N LEU A 925 -23.68 -0.18 1.49
CA LEU A 925 -22.30 0.08 1.10
C LEU A 925 -21.31 -0.41 2.17
N GLY A 926 -21.75 -0.47 3.42
CA GLY A 926 -20.97 -0.98 4.53
C GLY A 926 -21.76 -0.91 5.82
N THR A 927 -21.35 -1.74 6.77
CA THR A 927 -21.90 -1.81 8.11
C THR A 927 -20.73 -1.75 9.10
N ASN A 928 -20.87 -0.99 10.18
CA ASN A 928 -19.94 -1.03 11.29
C ASN A 928 -20.70 -0.97 12.62
N ILE A 929 -20.03 -1.30 13.72
CA ILE A 929 -20.59 -1.23 15.06
C ILE A 929 -19.70 -0.35 15.94
N LEU A 930 -20.31 0.46 16.81
CA LEU A 930 -19.54 1.17 17.83
C LEU A 930 -18.99 0.14 18.82
N ASP A 931 -17.66 -0.03 18.83
CA ASP A 931 -16.97 -1.07 19.59
C ASP A 931 -17.37 -1.01 21.08
N THR A 932 -17.79 -2.14 21.62
CA THR A 932 -18.08 -2.33 23.05
C THR A 932 -16.86 -2.87 23.80
N GLY A 933 -15.73 -2.90 23.09
CA GLY A 933 -14.46 -3.43 23.49
C GLY A 933 -14.38 -4.94 23.44
N SER A 934 -13.16 -5.46 23.47
CA SER A 934 -12.96 -6.89 23.34
C SER A 934 -11.58 -7.35 23.86
N GLY A 935 -11.61 -8.24 24.84
CA GLY A 935 -10.43 -8.76 25.51
C GLY A 935 -9.68 -7.69 26.30
N TYR A 936 -8.36 -7.66 26.12
CA TYR A 936 -7.46 -6.73 26.82
C TYR A 936 -7.62 -5.27 26.39
N ASN A 937 -8.31 -4.94 25.30
CA ASN A 937 -8.59 -3.56 24.87
C ASN A 937 -10.08 -3.28 25.04
N SER A 938 -10.44 -2.69 26.17
CA SER A 938 -11.76 -2.92 26.74
C SER A 938 -12.85 -1.98 26.29
N GLN A 939 -12.59 -0.81 25.66
CA GLN A 939 -13.52 -0.02 24.83
C GLN A 939 -13.05 1.43 24.58
N ASN A 940 -13.30 1.95 23.37
CA ASN A 940 -13.06 3.34 22.97
C ASN A 940 -14.34 4.19 23.03
N ALA A 941 -14.19 5.51 23.17
CA ALA A 941 -15.31 6.46 23.12
C ALA A 941 -15.80 6.78 21.69
N MET A 942 -14.91 6.61 20.71
CA MET A 942 -15.13 6.94 19.30
C MET A 942 -14.60 5.82 18.40
N PRO A 943 -15.21 5.63 17.20
CA PRO A 943 -14.83 4.57 16.28
C PRO A 943 -13.48 4.81 15.59
#